data_AF-A0A507ANP1-F1
#
_entry.id   AF-A0A507ANP1-F1
#
_cell.length_a   1.000
_cell.length_b   1.000
_cell.length_c   1.000
_cell.angle_alpha   90.00
_cell.angle_beta   90.00
_cell.angle_gamma   90.00
#
_symmetry.space_group_name_H-M   'P 1'
#
loop_
_entity.id
_entity.type
_entity.pdbx_description
1 polymer ?
#
loop_
_entity_poly.entity_id
_entity_poly.type
_entity_poly.pdbx_seq_one_letter_code
_entity_poly.pdbx_strand_id
1 'polypeptide(L)'
;MPRCEFCRAFFLTQEQVQVEFQPNLAVLKQNAEHGCDFCLLCWTGFQRTWSASTIDSILNGMAPEHVQNFDPTLWLDLTFQGAWPVNFQPEIRVSCGFEAGRLSSIGLETIDLDIFAKEGTPTRSLVPGRMFTVDHEPNGYLPWIKRFLHGCMSSHPDCTVEGRVDMPIRLIDVGNPQNGTCPRLVITTSDMQEKYLALSYCWGPATDTFTLNSQTFQGMISGIDESRLVAAHRDTLHLARLLDIQYVWIDALCIIQGDSKDWEHESKRMGSVYGNAALTIVAGRSADARDSFLANNYKRAVPACELPLHEAHLGSVSVDLRRSRDFGASETRGWCLQEKYLSRRLVIFGKEQIYLSCYQRHYAEGGYDWFDPGRDALHDPASLHTSFQTVLRAATGDLESRRAVLFRHWDAILGDFSRRQLSNPHDIFAGIASMAATFSQAVDSRYLAGVWECDLVRSLLWMPGYLWVGRRFPPLTRPQPTRFAPSPVVRAPTWSWAAVQGAVYNTPRDSFQNQIARAKKTSKQPIKVRPRLQDLDRWSADTSCGVSTLHMPNCELQLLGRVVQGIVLPDSPTLEFVKALRKRRQIHPVMSRHVRLMITKGSDRKAVESDPTLVAALGAFDIPEESTEEVLCLQLATEALGLMLRRGGDGKFQRLGLFQLYKSDWFDDVDETDISLVTAVQEGKEANPCHPWARNPPRRCTEYLTSCPPSAAKQVIVVGAGPSGLLLALLLSKHGIPVHLLEASDRLDDQPRAAHYGPPAMPDLYRAGILEEVRRRGMTLSTMCWRSPTDHSRIAGFNAGVLRDIDGQDLRTTCLVLQDLDQLMLDEFLTKYGGEVSWRHKVLDVGQDGGKAWCEVETPEGKKRVEADYVVGCDGANSQVRKSLFGDDYPGWTWDHQIVATNFLCSRQTYYPFAEKFGWEDANFIIHPENFYMAARITKDGLYRITYGETPGLTKEQLRERLPGKFREILPGHPEPGDYKVVNFAPYKMHQRCASKFRVGRVMLCADAAHLCNPWGGMGITGGFVDVGGLYDCLAGIYDGRADESILDLYSEKRIDKYKTVIDPVSTENFRRVHDSDPATRLGRDEWLQMCKRAETDEDFEREMLLGAMAVRYDFTQHYKDAGDKK
;
A
#
# COMPACT_ATOMS: atom_id res chain seq x y z
N MET A 1 -21.24 3.41 -34.71
CA MET A 1 -21.86 3.97 -33.49
C MET A 1 -22.46 5.33 -33.82
N PRO A 2 -23.54 5.77 -33.17
CA PRO A 2 -24.09 7.09 -33.41
C PRO A 2 -23.09 8.15 -32.90
N ARG A 3 -22.40 8.83 -33.82
CA ARG A 3 -21.53 9.96 -33.48
C ARG A 3 -22.35 11.25 -33.41
N CYS A 4 -22.01 12.14 -32.49
CA CYS A 4 -22.57 13.49 -32.48
C CYS A 4 -22.16 14.25 -33.76
N GLU A 5 -22.79 15.40 -34.03
CA GLU A 5 -22.52 16.18 -35.25
C GLU A 5 -21.03 16.52 -35.42
N PHE A 6 -20.40 17.03 -34.35
CA PHE A 6 -18.97 17.30 -34.34
C PHE A 6 -18.14 16.05 -34.67
N CYS A 7 -18.32 14.95 -33.90
CA CYS A 7 -17.52 13.73 -34.06
C CYS A 7 -17.72 13.04 -35.41
N ARG A 8 -18.85 13.29 -36.11
CA ARG A 8 -19.07 12.81 -37.49
C ARG A 8 -18.24 13.58 -38.51
N ALA A 9 -18.07 14.88 -38.32
CA ALA A 9 -17.33 15.75 -39.22
C ALA A 9 -15.83 15.84 -38.87
N PHE A 10 -15.44 15.43 -37.66
CA PHE A 10 -14.08 15.53 -37.17
C PHE A 10 -13.14 14.52 -37.81
N PHE A 11 -12.01 15.02 -38.32
CA PHE A 11 -10.88 14.26 -38.83
C PHE A 11 -9.59 14.89 -38.30
N LEU A 12 -8.57 14.07 -38.08
CA LEU A 12 -7.27 14.53 -37.60
C LEU A 12 -6.46 15.11 -38.77
N THR A 13 -6.02 16.37 -38.66
CA THR A 13 -5.13 17.05 -39.62
C THR A 13 -3.84 17.52 -38.96
N GLN A 14 -2.80 17.76 -39.76
CA GLN A 14 -1.54 18.40 -39.32
C GLN A 14 -1.64 19.92 -39.20
N GLU A 15 -2.71 20.54 -39.70
CA GLU A 15 -2.89 22.00 -39.74
C GLU A 15 -3.73 22.51 -38.55
N GLN A 16 -4.41 21.61 -37.84
CA GLN A 16 -5.23 21.92 -36.68
C GLN A 16 -4.39 21.81 -35.40
N VAL A 17 -4.33 22.89 -34.62
CA VAL A 17 -3.64 22.91 -33.33
C VAL A 17 -4.63 23.03 -32.17
N GLN A 18 -5.73 23.76 -32.36
CA GLN A 18 -6.79 23.95 -31.37
C GLN A 18 -8.15 23.93 -32.05
N VAL A 19 -9.05 23.07 -31.58
CA VAL A 19 -10.38 22.88 -32.17
C VAL A 19 -11.42 22.95 -31.06
N GLU A 20 -12.43 23.81 -31.24
CA GLU A 20 -13.60 23.85 -30.36
C GLU A 20 -14.37 22.53 -30.49
N PHE A 21 -14.58 21.81 -29.39
CA PHE A 21 -15.08 20.44 -29.41
C PHE A 21 -16.52 20.31 -28.94
N GLN A 22 -16.80 20.80 -27.74
CA GLN A 22 -18.15 20.77 -27.16
C GLN A 22 -18.36 22.07 -26.38
N PRO A 23 -19.57 22.63 -26.38
CA PRO A 23 -19.83 23.93 -25.75
C PRO A 23 -19.70 23.90 -24.22
N ASN A 24 -19.84 22.73 -23.58
CA ASN A 24 -19.62 22.55 -22.15
C ASN A 24 -19.61 21.05 -21.77
N LEU A 25 -19.27 20.78 -20.51
CA LEU A 25 -19.22 19.45 -19.93
C LEU A 25 -20.57 18.71 -19.92
N ALA A 26 -21.69 19.43 -19.79
CA ALA A 26 -23.03 18.82 -19.79
C ALA A 26 -23.40 18.24 -21.16
N VAL A 27 -23.08 18.96 -22.24
CA VAL A 27 -23.29 18.48 -23.62
C VAL A 27 -22.36 17.30 -23.94
N LEU A 28 -21.11 17.31 -23.46
CA LEU A 28 -20.22 16.16 -23.59
C LEU A 28 -20.81 14.91 -22.92
N LYS A 29 -21.25 15.04 -21.66
CA LYS A 29 -21.88 13.95 -20.90
C LYS A 29 -23.11 13.41 -21.62
N GLN A 30 -23.99 14.30 -22.09
CA GLN A 30 -25.17 13.92 -22.84
C GLN A 30 -24.78 13.13 -24.11
N ASN A 31 -23.85 13.63 -24.92
CA ASN A 31 -23.41 12.94 -26.13
C ASN A 31 -22.75 11.58 -25.85
N ALA A 32 -22.03 11.45 -24.73
CA ALA A 32 -21.50 10.16 -24.27
C ALA A 32 -22.61 9.16 -23.92
N GLU A 33 -23.63 9.60 -23.16
CA GLU A 33 -24.79 8.78 -22.79
C GLU A 33 -25.63 8.35 -24.01
N HIS A 34 -25.66 9.17 -25.07
CA HIS A 34 -26.32 8.85 -26.34
C HIS A 34 -25.47 7.95 -27.27
N GLY A 35 -24.30 7.48 -26.82
CA GLY A 35 -23.51 6.46 -27.52
C GLY A 35 -22.46 6.99 -28.49
N CYS A 36 -22.08 8.27 -28.40
CA CYS A 36 -20.92 8.79 -29.14
C CYS A 36 -19.62 8.30 -28.51
N ASP A 37 -18.85 7.52 -29.27
CA ASP A 37 -17.61 6.87 -28.83
C ASP A 37 -16.53 7.85 -28.35
N PHE A 38 -16.21 8.87 -29.14
CA PHE A 38 -15.20 9.86 -28.75
C PHE A 38 -15.63 10.71 -27.54
N CYS A 39 -16.92 11.09 -27.46
CA CYS A 39 -17.43 11.82 -26.29
C CYS A 39 -17.39 10.95 -25.02
N LEU A 40 -17.71 9.66 -25.13
CA LEU A 40 -17.61 8.71 -24.03
C LEU A 40 -16.17 8.55 -23.52
N LEU A 41 -15.20 8.51 -24.45
CA LEU A 41 -13.79 8.49 -24.13
C LEU A 41 -13.38 9.72 -23.31
N CYS A 42 -13.67 10.93 -23.80
CA CYS A 42 -13.34 12.18 -23.13
C CYS A 42 -14.06 12.33 -21.78
N TRP A 43 -15.35 11.96 -21.71
CA TRP A 43 -16.12 11.99 -20.47
C TRP A 43 -15.51 11.08 -19.39
N THR A 44 -15.14 9.86 -19.77
CA THR A 44 -14.47 8.91 -18.85
C THR A 44 -13.12 9.46 -18.39
N GLY A 45 -12.39 10.17 -19.26
CA GLY A 45 -11.17 10.87 -18.91
C GLY A 45 -11.38 11.92 -17.80
N PHE A 46 -12.39 12.79 -17.95
CA PHE A 46 -12.76 13.77 -16.91
C PHE A 46 -13.13 13.10 -15.59
N GLN A 47 -13.92 12.02 -15.62
CA GLN A 47 -14.29 11.27 -14.41
C GLN A 47 -13.10 10.65 -13.67
N ARG A 48 -12.00 10.35 -14.37
CA ARG A 48 -10.78 9.79 -13.79
C ARG A 48 -9.84 10.84 -13.22
N THR A 49 -9.85 12.03 -13.80
CA THR A 49 -8.87 13.09 -13.51
C THR A 49 -9.41 14.08 -12.49
N TRP A 50 -10.67 14.47 -12.62
CA TRP A 50 -11.28 15.48 -11.76
C TRP A 50 -11.96 14.88 -10.53
N SER A 51 -12.04 15.66 -9.45
CA SER A 51 -12.83 15.29 -8.28
C SER A 51 -14.33 15.36 -8.58
N ALA A 52 -15.14 14.55 -7.89
CA ALA A 52 -16.60 14.58 -8.06
C ALA A 52 -17.18 15.99 -7.81
N SER A 53 -16.69 16.70 -6.80
CA SER A 53 -17.10 18.09 -6.52
C SER A 53 -16.73 19.07 -7.64
N THR A 54 -15.58 18.88 -8.28
CA THR A 54 -15.19 19.71 -9.44
C THR A 54 -16.13 19.45 -10.62
N ILE A 55 -16.41 18.18 -10.91
CA ILE A 55 -17.33 17.79 -12.00
C ILE A 55 -18.73 18.36 -11.74
N ASP A 56 -19.26 18.20 -10.52
CA ASP A 56 -20.59 18.69 -10.16
C ASP A 56 -20.67 20.22 -10.23
N SER A 57 -19.61 20.93 -9.80
CA SER A 57 -19.53 22.39 -9.91
C SER A 57 -19.64 22.87 -11.36
N ILE A 58 -18.85 22.27 -12.24
CA ILE A 58 -18.80 22.65 -13.67
C ILE A 58 -20.10 22.26 -14.39
N LEU A 59 -20.69 21.10 -14.06
CA LEU A 59 -22.00 20.69 -14.60
C LEU A 59 -23.13 21.65 -14.19
N ASN A 60 -23.03 22.27 -13.02
CA ASN A 60 -23.97 23.29 -12.53
C ASN A 60 -23.65 24.71 -13.03
N GLY A 61 -22.67 24.87 -13.93
CA GLY A 61 -22.30 26.16 -14.51
C GLY A 61 -21.52 27.09 -13.58
N MET A 62 -20.95 26.56 -12.49
CA MET A 62 -20.11 27.34 -11.56
C MET A 62 -18.65 27.34 -12.01
N ALA A 63 -17.98 28.50 -11.92
CA ALA A 63 -16.55 28.63 -12.22
C ALA A 63 -15.67 27.91 -11.18
N PRO A 64 -14.48 27.41 -11.57
CA PRO A 64 -13.51 26.88 -10.62
C PRO A 64 -13.10 27.93 -9.57
N GLU A 65 -12.68 27.46 -8.39
CA GLU A 65 -12.26 28.31 -7.29
C GLU A 65 -11.11 29.25 -7.74
N HIS A 66 -11.24 30.55 -7.45
CA HIS A 66 -10.30 31.61 -7.86
C HIS A 66 -10.28 31.97 -9.36
N VAL A 67 -11.29 31.58 -10.14
CA VAL A 67 -11.43 31.97 -11.56
C VAL A 67 -12.57 32.97 -11.74
N GLN A 68 -12.27 34.18 -12.25
CA GLN A 68 -13.27 35.25 -12.41
C GLN A 68 -14.00 35.22 -13.76
N ASN A 69 -13.34 34.78 -14.84
CA ASN A 69 -13.88 34.77 -16.20
C ASN A 69 -13.75 33.35 -16.81
N PHE A 70 -14.61 32.43 -16.37
CA PHE A 70 -14.56 31.04 -16.83
C PHE A 70 -15.44 30.82 -18.06
N ASP A 71 -14.83 30.42 -19.17
CA ASP A 71 -15.51 29.87 -20.34
C ASP A 71 -15.70 28.35 -20.15
N PRO A 72 -16.92 27.78 -20.19
CA PRO A 72 -17.12 26.35 -20.01
C PRO A 72 -16.79 25.51 -21.25
N THR A 73 -16.44 26.14 -22.37
CA THR A 73 -16.18 25.46 -23.66
C THR A 73 -15.04 24.45 -23.54
N LEU A 74 -15.24 23.28 -24.15
CA LEU A 74 -14.25 22.22 -24.25
C LEU A 74 -13.46 22.35 -25.54
N TRP A 75 -12.14 22.24 -25.42
CA TRP A 75 -11.21 22.39 -26.53
C TRP A 75 -10.38 21.12 -26.71
N LEU A 76 -10.07 20.80 -27.97
CA LEU A 76 -9.10 19.79 -28.36
C LEU A 76 -7.82 20.48 -28.81
N ASP A 77 -6.75 20.27 -28.08
CA ASP A 77 -5.42 20.65 -28.48
C ASP A 77 -4.75 19.45 -29.17
N LEU A 78 -4.49 19.61 -30.46
CA LEU A 78 -3.95 18.57 -31.32
C LEU A 78 -2.47 18.88 -31.59
N THR A 79 -1.60 17.94 -31.23
CA THR A 79 -0.16 18.05 -31.52
C THR A 79 0.25 17.09 -32.62
N PHE A 80 -0.24 17.33 -33.84
CA PHE A 80 0.20 16.58 -35.03
C PHE A 80 1.32 17.37 -35.74
N GLN A 81 2.59 17.04 -35.42
CA GLN A 81 3.85 17.62 -35.94
C GLN A 81 3.82 19.01 -36.65
N GLY A 82 4.48 20.01 -36.03
CA GLY A 82 4.83 21.26 -36.69
C GLY A 82 6.08 21.97 -36.12
N ALA A 83 7.11 22.11 -36.96
CA ALA A 83 8.18 23.12 -36.95
C ALA A 83 9.25 23.20 -35.82
N TRP A 84 9.56 22.16 -35.06
CA TRP A 84 10.80 22.05 -34.24
C TRP A 84 11.22 20.55 -34.20
N PRO A 85 12.51 20.17 -34.04
CA PRO A 85 13.08 19.00 -34.73
C PRO A 85 12.33 17.68 -34.45
N VAL A 86 11.72 17.12 -35.51
CA VAL A 86 11.35 15.71 -35.84
C VAL A 86 10.80 14.73 -34.77
N ASN A 87 10.63 15.12 -33.51
CA ASN A 87 10.52 14.18 -32.38
C ASN A 87 9.25 14.30 -31.50
N PHE A 88 8.21 15.04 -31.90
CA PHE A 88 6.98 15.14 -31.10
C PHE A 88 5.99 14.00 -31.36
N GLN A 89 5.45 13.43 -30.27
CA GLN A 89 4.35 12.47 -30.32
C GLN A 89 3.03 13.16 -30.68
N PRO A 90 2.20 12.55 -31.53
CA PRO A 90 0.79 12.93 -31.65
C PRO A 90 0.05 12.68 -30.33
N GLU A 91 -0.40 13.75 -29.67
CA GLU A 91 -1.26 13.71 -28.48
C GLU A 91 -2.52 14.54 -28.74
N ILE A 92 -3.66 14.09 -28.20
CA ILE A 92 -4.89 14.88 -28.12
C ILE A 92 -5.09 15.26 -26.66
N ARG A 93 -5.04 16.55 -26.36
CA ARG A 93 -5.37 17.07 -25.04
C ARG A 93 -6.75 17.69 -25.06
N VAL A 94 -7.57 17.32 -24.08
CA VAL A 94 -8.92 17.87 -23.89
C VAL A 94 -8.88 18.81 -22.69
N SER A 95 -9.17 20.08 -22.94
CA SER A 95 -9.20 21.13 -21.92
C SER A 95 -10.62 21.68 -21.75
N CYS A 96 -10.89 22.30 -20.60
CA CYS A 96 -12.14 22.98 -20.29
C CYS A 96 -11.81 24.41 -19.86
N GLY A 97 -12.25 25.37 -20.67
CA GLY A 97 -12.00 26.81 -20.54
C GLY A 97 -10.75 27.34 -21.21
N PHE A 98 -10.78 28.64 -21.53
CA PHE A 98 -9.79 29.35 -22.35
C PHE A 98 -9.56 30.78 -21.86
N GLU A 99 -8.31 31.27 -21.84
CA GLU A 99 -7.98 32.68 -21.58
C GLU A 99 -6.89 33.22 -22.53
N ALA A 100 -7.16 34.35 -23.18
CA ALA A 100 -6.18 35.25 -23.81
C ALA A 100 -5.12 34.62 -24.74
N GLY A 101 -5.46 33.58 -25.50
CA GLY A 101 -4.58 33.03 -26.54
C GLY A 101 -3.38 32.23 -26.02
N ARG A 102 -3.41 31.78 -24.75
CA ARG A 102 -2.50 30.75 -24.22
C ARG A 102 -3.27 29.73 -23.41
N LEU A 103 -2.92 28.45 -23.59
CA LEU A 103 -3.39 27.35 -22.76
C LEU A 103 -2.86 27.50 -21.33
N SER A 104 -3.63 28.15 -20.46
CA SER A 104 -3.59 27.87 -19.04
C SER A 104 -4.97 27.36 -18.66
N SER A 105 -5.06 26.07 -18.35
CA SER A 105 -6.24 25.54 -17.69
C SER A 105 -6.36 26.25 -16.35
N ILE A 106 -7.31 27.17 -16.24
CA ILE A 106 -7.40 28.04 -15.06
C ILE A 106 -7.89 27.18 -13.91
N GLY A 107 -6.96 26.68 -13.10
CA GLY A 107 -7.24 25.85 -11.92
C GLY A 107 -7.79 24.45 -12.19
N LEU A 108 -7.85 23.98 -13.44
CA LEU A 108 -8.34 22.63 -13.81
C LEU A 108 -7.24 21.78 -14.47
N GLU A 109 -7.29 20.46 -14.27
CA GLU A 109 -6.40 19.52 -14.95
C GLU A 109 -6.93 19.18 -16.35
N THR A 110 -6.05 18.99 -17.34
CA THR A 110 -6.42 18.56 -18.69
C THR A 110 -6.48 17.04 -18.80
N ILE A 111 -7.21 16.52 -19.80
CA ILE A 111 -7.22 15.09 -20.12
C ILE A 111 -6.30 14.85 -21.30
N ASP A 112 -5.35 13.93 -21.18
CA ASP A 112 -4.48 13.53 -22.27
C ASP A 112 -4.96 12.18 -22.87
N LEU A 113 -4.96 12.08 -24.19
CA LEU A 113 -5.32 10.88 -24.94
C LEU A 113 -4.15 10.45 -25.85
N ASP A 114 -3.88 9.15 -25.88
CA ASP A 114 -2.84 8.54 -26.71
C ASP A 114 -3.40 8.13 -28.07
N ILE A 115 -2.57 8.24 -29.11
CA ILE A 115 -2.93 7.90 -30.49
C ILE A 115 -2.11 6.69 -30.95
N PHE A 116 -2.80 5.68 -31.47
CA PHE A 116 -2.23 4.40 -31.89
C PHE A 116 -2.46 4.17 -33.38
N ALA A 117 -1.43 3.68 -34.06
CA ALA A 117 -1.56 3.17 -35.43
C ALA A 117 -1.44 1.65 -35.45
N LYS A 118 -2.19 1.03 -36.37
CA LYS A 118 -2.14 -0.42 -36.61
C LYS A 118 -0.85 -0.83 -37.30
N GLU A 119 -0.35 -2.02 -37.01
CA GLU A 119 0.85 -2.51 -37.68
C GLU A 119 0.53 -2.87 -39.16
N GLY A 120 1.38 -2.42 -40.09
CA GLY A 120 1.24 -2.70 -41.52
C GLY A 120 0.40 -1.70 -42.33
N THR A 121 -0.10 -0.62 -41.72
CA THR A 121 -0.78 0.47 -42.42
C THR A 121 0.17 1.63 -42.78
N PRO A 122 -0.17 2.49 -43.77
CA PRO A 122 0.61 3.68 -44.09
C PRO A 122 0.76 4.66 -42.90
N THR A 123 -0.24 4.71 -42.00
CA THR A 123 -0.23 5.54 -40.79
C THR A 123 0.89 5.25 -39.80
N ARG A 124 1.48 4.06 -39.90
CA ARG A 124 2.59 3.61 -39.07
C ARG A 124 3.77 4.58 -39.03
N SER A 125 4.08 5.25 -40.15
CA SER A 125 5.22 6.18 -40.24
C SER A 125 4.96 7.53 -39.58
N LEU A 126 3.68 7.89 -39.39
CA LEU A 126 3.24 9.16 -38.85
C LEU A 126 2.93 9.08 -37.35
N VAL A 127 2.37 7.95 -36.90
CA VAL A 127 1.98 7.74 -35.50
C VAL A 127 2.85 6.64 -34.88
N PRO A 128 3.67 6.96 -33.86
CA PRO A 128 4.56 5.99 -33.22
C PRO A 128 3.85 5.03 -32.24
N GLY A 129 2.70 5.41 -31.67
CA GLY A 129 1.98 4.60 -30.70
C GLY A 129 1.45 3.28 -31.27
N ARG A 130 1.55 2.20 -30.48
CA ARG A 130 1.08 0.84 -30.78
C ARG A 130 0.28 0.29 -29.61
N MET A 131 -0.83 -0.39 -29.90
CA MET A 131 -1.69 -0.96 -28.87
C MET A 131 -1.51 -2.48 -28.83
N PHE A 132 -0.75 -3.00 -27.86
CA PHE A 132 -0.57 -4.45 -27.70
C PHE A 132 -1.35 -4.96 -26.49
N THR A 133 -2.56 -5.44 -26.73
CA THR A 133 -3.45 -5.97 -25.68
C THR A 133 -3.94 -7.37 -26.06
N VAL A 134 -4.49 -8.13 -25.11
CA VAL A 134 -5.05 -9.46 -25.42
C VAL A 134 -6.13 -9.37 -26.51
N ASP A 135 -6.92 -8.29 -26.50
CA ASP A 135 -8.01 -8.05 -27.47
C ASP A 135 -7.55 -7.33 -28.75
N HIS A 136 -6.27 -6.93 -28.85
CA HIS A 136 -5.75 -6.16 -29.97
C HIS A 136 -4.26 -6.43 -30.20
N GLU A 137 -3.93 -7.09 -31.32
CA GLU A 137 -2.57 -7.48 -31.70
C GLU A 137 -1.76 -8.15 -30.57
N PRO A 138 -2.25 -9.27 -29.99
CA PRO A 138 -1.66 -9.88 -28.80
C PRO A 138 -0.20 -10.30 -28.97
N ASN A 139 0.25 -10.59 -30.21
CA ASN A 139 1.64 -10.94 -30.53
C ASN A 139 2.42 -9.79 -31.21
N GLY A 140 1.84 -8.59 -31.31
CA GLY A 140 2.43 -7.42 -31.99
C GLY A 140 3.71 -6.90 -31.34
N TYR A 141 3.91 -7.21 -30.06
CA TYR A 141 5.12 -6.85 -29.32
C TYR A 141 6.38 -7.56 -29.86
N LEU A 142 6.27 -8.75 -30.46
CA LEU A 142 7.43 -9.53 -30.92
C LEU A 142 8.19 -8.86 -32.07
N PRO A 143 7.53 -8.49 -33.20
CA PRO A 143 8.18 -7.68 -34.24
C PRO A 143 8.73 -6.35 -33.72
N TRP A 144 8.08 -5.75 -32.72
CA TRP A 144 8.50 -4.49 -32.13
C TRP A 144 9.82 -4.63 -31.35
N ILE A 145 9.92 -5.64 -30.47
CA ILE A 145 11.15 -5.99 -29.75
C ILE A 145 12.28 -6.31 -30.73
N LYS A 146 12.04 -7.16 -31.75
CA LYS A 146 13.07 -7.54 -32.73
C LYS A 146 13.64 -6.31 -33.47
N ARG A 147 12.76 -5.39 -33.88
CA ARG A 147 13.16 -4.16 -34.57
C ARG A 147 13.94 -3.23 -33.65
N PHE A 148 13.50 -3.08 -32.41
CA PHE A 148 14.21 -2.29 -31.41
C PHE A 148 15.62 -2.85 -31.17
N LEU A 149 15.76 -4.16 -30.98
CA LEU A 149 17.06 -4.81 -30.82
C LEU A 149 17.96 -4.57 -32.03
N HIS A 150 17.47 -4.85 -33.23
CA HIS A 150 18.22 -4.65 -34.46
C HIS A 150 18.65 -3.19 -34.64
N GLY A 151 17.72 -2.25 -34.47
CA GLY A 151 18.00 -0.81 -34.57
C GLY A 151 19.02 -0.35 -33.55
N CYS A 152 18.90 -0.78 -32.30
CA CYS A 152 19.83 -0.45 -31.24
C CYS A 152 21.24 -1.01 -31.53
N MET A 153 21.35 -2.29 -31.91
CA MET A 153 22.64 -2.93 -32.20
C MET A 153 23.35 -2.38 -33.44
N SER A 154 22.61 -1.83 -34.41
CA SER A 154 23.17 -1.34 -35.67
C SER A 154 23.46 0.17 -35.67
N SER A 155 22.79 0.95 -34.82
CA SER A 155 22.81 2.42 -34.93
C SER A 155 23.08 3.18 -33.63
N HIS A 156 23.11 2.53 -32.47
CA HIS A 156 23.34 3.22 -31.19
C HIS A 156 24.76 2.98 -30.68
N PRO A 157 25.71 3.92 -30.88
CA PRO A 157 27.11 3.72 -30.49
C PRO A 157 27.26 3.47 -28.99
N ASP A 158 26.44 4.10 -28.14
CA ASP A 158 26.53 3.90 -26.70
C ASP A 158 26.09 2.51 -26.24
N CYS A 159 25.34 1.79 -27.08
CA CYS A 159 24.81 0.45 -26.80
C CYS A 159 25.71 -0.65 -27.39
N THR A 160 26.71 -0.28 -28.19
CA THR A 160 27.71 -1.20 -28.75
C THR A 160 28.73 -1.54 -27.67
N VAL A 161 29.16 -2.79 -27.62
CA VAL A 161 30.29 -3.20 -26.78
C VAL A 161 31.43 -3.62 -27.69
N GLU A 162 32.59 -3.00 -27.48
CA GLU A 162 33.82 -3.32 -28.17
C GLU A 162 34.54 -4.46 -27.43
N GLY A 163 34.97 -5.48 -28.18
CA GLY A 163 35.73 -6.59 -27.63
C GLY A 163 34.89 -7.70 -27.00
N ARG A 164 35.55 -8.48 -26.14
CA ARG A 164 35.00 -9.68 -25.52
C ARG A 164 34.08 -9.31 -24.36
N VAL A 165 32.93 -9.97 -24.25
CA VAL A 165 31.95 -9.73 -23.18
C VAL A 165 31.97 -10.89 -22.19
N ASP A 166 32.10 -10.59 -20.91
CA ASP A 166 32.05 -11.61 -19.86
C ASP A 166 30.64 -12.19 -19.72
N MET A 167 30.55 -13.52 -19.78
CA MET A 167 29.29 -14.25 -19.56
C MET A 167 29.13 -14.64 -18.08
N PRO A 168 27.89 -14.82 -17.60
CA PRO A 168 27.62 -15.41 -16.28
C PRO A 168 28.20 -16.82 -16.17
N ILE A 169 28.55 -17.29 -14.97
CA ILE A 169 29.17 -18.64 -14.79
C ILE A 169 28.22 -19.75 -15.21
N ARG A 170 26.92 -19.52 -15.06
CA ARG A 170 25.86 -20.47 -15.36
C ARG A 170 24.73 -19.79 -16.13
N LEU A 171 24.22 -20.50 -17.12
CA LEU A 171 23.09 -20.08 -17.96
C LEU A 171 22.16 -21.26 -18.17
N ILE A 172 20.91 -20.99 -18.53
CA ILE A 172 19.99 -22.01 -19.02
C ILE A 172 20.01 -21.97 -20.55
N ASP A 173 20.42 -23.07 -21.17
CA ASP A 173 20.14 -23.35 -22.58
C ASP A 173 18.64 -23.64 -22.69
N VAL A 174 17.93 -22.86 -23.49
CA VAL A 174 16.47 -22.94 -23.57
C VAL A 174 15.99 -24.17 -24.33
N GLY A 175 16.86 -24.87 -25.07
CA GLY A 175 16.46 -26.02 -25.88
C GLY A 175 15.41 -25.72 -26.95
N ASN A 176 15.00 -26.74 -27.68
CA ASN A 176 14.00 -26.67 -28.73
C ASN A 176 13.01 -27.85 -28.61
N PRO A 177 11.80 -27.61 -28.09
CA PRO A 177 10.77 -28.64 -27.96
C PRO A 177 10.41 -29.32 -29.30
N GLN A 178 10.53 -28.62 -30.43
CA GLN A 178 10.23 -29.17 -31.76
C GLN A 178 11.21 -30.29 -32.15
N ASN A 179 12.44 -30.24 -31.64
CA ASN A 179 13.48 -31.23 -31.88
C ASN A 179 13.70 -32.16 -30.67
N GLY A 180 12.80 -32.11 -29.67
CA GLY A 180 12.85 -32.96 -28.48
C GLY A 180 13.94 -32.59 -27.46
N THR A 181 14.55 -31.41 -27.55
CA THR A 181 15.59 -30.97 -26.60
C THR A 181 14.98 -30.12 -25.48
N CYS A 182 15.10 -30.61 -24.24
CA CYS A 182 14.64 -29.90 -23.04
C CYS A 182 15.61 -28.77 -22.64
N PRO A 183 15.14 -27.74 -21.91
CA PRO A 183 16.04 -26.75 -21.33
C PRO A 183 17.01 -27.39 -20.34
N ARG A 184 18.20 -26.82 -20.15
CA ARG A 184 19.19 -27.32 -19.19
C ARG A 184 20.13 -26.24 -18.71
N LEU A 185 20.69 -26.44 -17.52
CA LEU A 185 21.78 -25.63 -16.98
C LEU A 185 23.08 -25.92 -17.74
N VAL A 186 23.81 -24.88 -18.10
CA VAL A 186 25.11 -24.92 -18.76
C VAL A 186 26.10 -24.10 -17.96
N ILE A 187 27.27 -24.67 -17.70
CA ILE A 187 28.40 -23.95 -17.10
C ILE A 187 29.18 -23.31 -18.25
N THR A 188 29.35 -21.99 -18.19
CA THR A 188 30.06 -21.26 -19.23
C THR A 188 31.56 -21.46 -19.11
N THR A 189 32.22 -21.47 -20.25
CA THR A 189 33.68 -21.55 -20.35
C THR A 189 34.23 -20.20 -20.78
N SER A 190 35.51 -19.95 -20.50
CA SER A 190 36.14 -18.67 -20.84
C SER A 190 36.14 -18.37 -22.33
N ASP A 191 36.01 -19.38 -23.20
CA ASP A 191 35.94 -19.27 -24.66
C ASP A 191 34.54 -18.91 -25.19
N MET A 192 33.48 -19.19 -24.46
CA MET A 192 32.09 -18.96 -24.87
C MET A 192 31.77 -17.46 -24.98
N GLN A 193 31.12 -17.04 -26.08
CA GLN A 193 30.77 -15.65 -26.39
C GLN A 193 29.39 -15.54 -27.04
N GLU A 194 28.39 -16.05 -26.34
CA GLU A 194 27.01 -16.16 -26.84
C GLU A 194 26.12 -15.03 -26.33
N LYS A 195 25.04 -14.75 -27.06
CA LYS A 195 23.98 -13.85 -26.60
C LYS A 195 23.10 -14.57 -25.57
N TYR A 196 22.69 -13.84 -24.54
CA TYR A 196 21.72 -14.34 -23.56
C TYR A 196 20.71 -13.26 -23.14
N LEU A 197 19.56 -13.70 -22.64
CA LEU A 197 18.58 -12.84 -21.97
C LEU A 197 18.78 -12.90 -20.45
N ALA A 198 18.48 -11.81 -19.75
CA ALA A 198 18.40 -11.80 -18.28
C ALA A 198 16.97 -11.51 -17.84
N LEU A 199 16.50 -12.13 -16.75
CA LEU A 199 15.19 -11.86 -16.17
C LEU A 199 15.30 -11.02 -14.90
N SER A 200 14.49 -9.96 -14.82
CA SER A 200 14.24 -9.13 -13.64
C SER A 200 12.75 -9.25 -13.28
N TYR A 201 12.44 -9.76 -12.09
CA TYR A 201 11.08 -10.13 -11.71
C TYR A 201 10.89 -10.18 -10.18
N CYS A 202 9.64 -10.17 -9.73
CA CYS A 202 9.28 -10.46 -8.36
C CYS A 202 9.07 -11.97 -8.18
N TRP A 203 9.73 -12.57 -7.20
CA TRP A 203 9.53 -14.00 -6.90
C TRP A 203 8.11 -14.27 -6.36
N GLY A 204 7.53 -13.29 -5.65
CA GLY A 204 6.23 -13.45 -4.96
C GLY A 204 6.38 -13.91 -3.51
N PRO A 205 5.27 -13.96 -2.75
CA PRO A 205 5.26 -14.42 -1.36
C PRO A 205 5.45 -15.95 -1.22
N ALA A 206 5.13 -16.73 -2.27
CA ALA A 206 5.24 -18.18 -2.22
C ALA A 206 6.69 -18.68 -2.32
N THR A 207 7.04 -19.66 -1.51
CA THR A 207 8.41 -20.18 -1.36
C THR A 207 8.70 -21.45 -2.16
N ASP A 208 7.73 -21.92 -2.94
CA ASP A 208 7.75 -23.18 -3.69
C ASP A 208 8.28 -23.05 -5.13
N THR A 209 9.07 -22.00 -5.41
CA THR A 209 9.69 -21.82 -6.73
C THR A 209 10.82 -22.82 -6.93
N PHE A 210 10.81 -23.54 -8.06
CA PHE A 210 11.92 -24.41 -8.45
C PHE A 210 13.20 -23.59 -8.61
N THR A 211 14.26 -23.99 -7.90
CA THR A 211 15.51 -23.25 -7.80
C THR A 211 16.73 -24.16 -7.98
N LEU A 212 17.85 -23.56 -8.39
CA LEU A 212 19.15 -24.20 -8.38
C LEU A 212 19.67 -24.27 -6.94
N ASN A 213 19.97 -25.47 -6.46
CA ASN A 213 20.62 -25.73 -5.17
C ASN A 213 21.46 -27.00 -5.29
N SER A 214 22.16 -27.40 -4.22
CA SER A 214 23.03 -28.57 -4.23
C SER A 214 22.32 -29.87 -4.64
N GLN A 215 21.01 -30.01 -4.38
CA GLN A 215 20.23 -31.19 -4.71
C GLN A 215 19.74 -31.17 -6.17
N THR A 216 19.39 -30.01 -6.70
CA THR A 216 18.85 -29.86 -8.07
C THR A 216 19.94 -29.71 -9.13
N PHE A 217 21.17 -29.34 -8.76
CA PHE A 217 22.28 -29.04 -9.68
C PHE A 217 22.50 -30.09 -10.77
N GLN A 218 22.73 -31.36 -10.41
CA GLN A 218 23.02 -32.43 -11.38
C GLN A 218 21.83 -32.74 -12.29
N GLY A 219 20.62 -32.65 -11.75
CA GLY A 219 19.39 -32.80 -12.52
C GLY A 219 19.26 -31.70 -13.57
N MET A 220 19.49 -30.44 -13.17
CA MET A 220 19.38 -29.29 -14.07
C MET A 220 20.42 -29.30 -15.20
N ILE A 221 21.64 -29.81 -14.98
CA ILE A 221 22.65 -30.00 -16.03
C ILE A 221 22.18 -31.02 -17.08
N SER A 222 21.51 -32.08 -16.63
CA SER A 222 21.04 -33.17 -17.47
C SER A 222 19.79 -32.81 -18.27
N GLY A 223 18.88 -32.02 -17.67
CA GLY A 223 17.66 -31.51 -18.30
C GLY A 223 16.66 -31.01 -17.26
N ILE A 224 15.93 -29.95 -17.62
CA ILE A 224 14.91 -29.31 -16.80
C ILE A 224 13.54 -29.65 -17.39
N ASP A 225 12.67 -30.19 -16.55
CA ASP A 225 11.25 -30.33 -16.87
C ASP A 225 10.56 -28.96 -16.73
N GLU A 226 10.11 -28.40 -17.86
CA GLU A 226 9.45 -27.09 -17.92
C GLU A 226 8.15 -27.02 -17.09
N SER A 227 7.52 -28.16 -16.78
CA SER A 227 6.31 -28.19 -15.93
C SER A 227 6.61 -27.75 -14.49
N ARG A 228 7.86 -27.90 -14.04
CA ARG A 228 8.32 -27.51 -12.69
C ARG A 228 8.62 -26.03 -12.56
N LEU A 229 8.78 -25.33 -13.68
CA LEU A 229 9.10 -23.92 -13.70
C LEU A 229 7.86 -23.08 -13.36
N VAL A 230 8.05 -21.90 -12.79
CA VAL A 230 6.94 -20.95 -12.61
C VAL A 230 6.65 -20.23 -13.93
N ALA A 231 5.49 -19.56 -14.05
CA ALA A 231 5.07 -18.97 -15.32
C ALA A 231 6.07 -17.94 -15.86
N ALA A 232 6.64 -17.07 -15.02
CA ALA A 232 7.65 -16.10 -15.46
C ALA A 232 8.92 -16.76 -16.04
N HIS A 233 9.34 -17.91 -15.51
CA HIS A 233 10.48 -18.67 -16.06
C HIS A 233 10.12 -19.26 -17.43
N ARG A 234 8.93 -19.87 -17.56
CA ARG A 234 8.43 -20.40 -18.84
C ARG A 234 8.25 -19.32 -19.90
N ASP A 235 7.67 -18.20 -19.53
CA ASP A 235 7.48 -17.03 -20.40
C ASP A 235 8.82 -16.51 -20.91
N THR A 236 9.84 -16.49 -20.05
CA THR A 236 11.21 -16.08 -20.41
C THR A 236 11.84 -17.03 -21.41
N LEU A 237 11.76 -18.35 -21.16
CA LEU A 237 12.25 -19.38 -22.09
C LEU A 237 11.53 -19.29 -23.44
N HIS A 238 10.21 -19.10 -23.41
CA HIS A 238 9.38 -18.94 -24.59
C HIS A 238 9.78 -17.71 -25.40
N LEU A 239 9.94 -16.56 -24.76
CA LEU A 239 10.36 -15.32 -25.42
C LEU A 239 11.78 -15.44 -25.99
N ALA A 240 12.69 -16.11 -25.29
CA ALA A 240 14.06 -16.37 -25.78
C ALA A 240 14.06 -17.15 -27.09
N ARG A 241 13.28 -18.24 -27.16
CA ARG A 241 13.09 -19.05 -28.38
C ARG A 241 12.53 -18.21 -29.53
N LEU A 242 11.54 -17.36 -29.25
CA LEU A 242 10.93 -16.48 -30.27
C LEU A 242 11.88 -15.39 -30.78
N LEU A 243 12.82 -14.95 -29.94
CA LEU A 243 13.85 -13.97 -30.28
C LEU A 243 15.11 -14.59 -30.88
N ASP A 244 15.17 -15.92 -31.04
CA ASP A 244 16.33 -16.66 -31.53
C ASP A 244 17.57 -16.46 -30.64
N ILE A 245 17.37 -16.51 -29.32
CA ILE A 245 18.43 -16.42 -28.30
C ILE A 245 18.42 -17.70 -27.48
N GLN A 246 19.53 -18.45 -27.56
CA GLN A 246 19.62 -19.80 -26.98
C GLN A 246 19.75 -19.79 -25.45
N TYR A 247 20.31 -18.74 -24.85
CA TYR A 247 20.65 -18.74 -23.43
C TYR A 247 19.85 -17.73 -22.63
N VAL A 248 19.45 -18.09 -21.42
CA VAL A 248 18.82 -17.18 -20.45
C VAL A 248 19.50 -17.28 -19.09
N TRP A 249 19.57 -16.15 -18.40
CA TRP A 249 20.02 -16.03 -17.02
C TRP A 249 18.83 -15.67 -16.13
N ILE A 250 18.59 -16.49 -15.12
CA ILE A 250 17.53 -16.31 -14.12
C ILE A 250 18.16 -16.59 -12.76
N ASP A 251 18.14 -15.60 -11.86
CA ASP A 251 18.77 -15.67 -10.53
C ASP A 251 18.47 -16.98 -9.77
N ALA A 252 17.19 -17.37 -9.73
CA ALA A 252 16.68 -18.57 -9.07
C ALA A 252 17.25 -19.87 -9.67
N LEU A 253 17.63 -19.86 -10.95
CA LEU A 253 18.06 -21.04 -11.71
C LEU A 253 19.57 -21.04 -12.02
N CYS A 254 20.26 -19.91 -11.86
CA CYS A 254 21.67 -19.74 -12.21
C CYS A 254 22.57 -19.46 -11.00
N ILE A 255 22.00 -19.13 -9.83
CA ILE A 255 22.73 -18.97 -8.56
C ILE A 255 22.37 -20.15 -7.65
N ILE A 256 23.37 -20.72 -6.98
CA ILE A 256 23.17 -21.85 -6.06
C ILE A 256 22.53 -21.32 -4.76
N GLN A 257 21.22 -21.52 -4.63
CA GLN A 257 20.45 -21.09 -3.47
C GLN A 257 20.90 -21.84 -2.20
N GLY A 258 21.09 -21.11 -1.11
CA GLY A 258 21.58 -21.64 0.16
C GLY A 258 23.12 -21.69 0.29
N ASP A 259 23.88 -21.33 -0.76
CA ASP A 259 25.34 -21.21 -0.70
C ASP A 259 25.75 -19.73 -0.61
N SER A 260 26.26 -19.32 0.56
CA SER A 260 26.64 -17.92 0.80
C SER A 260 27.86 -17.48 -0.01
N LYS A 261 28.78 -18.39 -0.35
CA LYS A 261 29.98 -18.07 -1.13
C LYS A 261 29.63 -17.89 -2.60
N ASP A 262 28.80 -18.78 -3.14
CA ASP A 262 28.29 -18.64 -4.51
C ASP A 262 27.44 -17.39 -4.65
N TRP A 263 26.54 -17.13 -3.69
CA TRP A 263 25.76 -15.89 -3.65
C TRP A 263 26.62 -14.64 -3.59
N GLU A 264 27.63 -14.58 -2.73
CA GLU A 264 28.52 -13.41 -2.63
C GLU A 264 29.31 -13.20 -3.93
N HIS A 265 29.73 -14.28 -4.58
CA HIS A 265 30.44 -14.23 -5.85
C HIS A 265 29.53 -13.73 -6.99
N GLU A 266 28.33 -14.31 -7.14
CA GLU A 266 27.37 -13.95 -8.20
C GLU A 266 26.76 -12.55 -7.98
N SER A 267 26.43 -12.17 -6.73
CA SER A 267 25.86 -10.86 -6.41
C SER A 267 26.80 -9.70 -6.77
N LYS A 268 28.11 -9.86 -6.57
CA LYS A 268 29.13 -8.87 -7.01
C LYS A 268 29.20 -8.72 -8.53
N ARG A 269 28.73 -9.72 -9.28
CA ARG A 269 28.75 -9.73 -10.75
C ARG A 269 27.44 -9.29 -11.37
N MET A 270 26.38 -9.06 -10.60
CA MET A 270 25.06 -8.66 -11.10
C MET A 270 25.11 -7.52 -12.12
N GLY A 271 25.89 -6.47 -11.84
CA GLY A 271 26.05 -5.38 -12.79
C GLY A 271 26.59 -5.81 -14.15
N SER A 272 27.56 -6.73 -14.17
CA SER A 272 28.06 -7.32 -15.42
C SER A 272 27.03 -8.27 -16.06
N VAL A 273 26.31 -9.08 -15.28
CA VAL A 273 25.31 -10.02 -15.79
C VAL A 273 24.19 -9.29 -16.54
N TYR A 274 23.59 -8.27 -15.93
CA TYR A 274 22.52 -7.51 -16.56
C TYR A 274 23.06 -6.57 -17.64
N GLY A 275 24.22 -5.94 -17.41
CA GLY A 275 24.86 -5.07 -18.38
C GLY A 275 25.32 -5.78 -19.64
N ASN A 276 25.75 -7.05 -19.54
CA ASN A 276 26.23 -7.84 -20.66
C ASN A 276 25.15 -8.63 -21.38
N ALA A 277 23.94 -8.73 -20.82
CA ALA A 277 22.81 -9.37 -21.49
C ALA A 277 22.52 -8.70 -22.85
N ALA A 278 22.07 -9.50 -23.82
CA ALA A 278 21.61 -8.97 -25.11
C ALA A 278 20.34 -8.13 -24.93
N LEU A 279 19.47 -8.56 -24.01
CA LEU A 279 18.25 -7.91 -23.58
C LEU A 279 17.87 -8.41 -22.18
N THR A 280 17.50 -7.49 -21.29
CA THR A 280 16.92 -7.80 -19.99
C THR A 280 15.40 -7.67 -20.07
N ILE A 281 14.70 -8.72 -19.63
CA ILE A 281 13.25 -8.74 -19.51
C ILE A 281 12.89 -8.30 -18.09
N VAL A 282 12.04 -7.28 -17.97
CA VAL A 282 11.46 -6.86 -16.70
C VAL A 282 9.99 -7.29 -16.67
N ALA A 283 9.66 -8.28 -15.84
CA ALA A 283 8.32 -8.79 -15.61
C ALA A 283 7.52 -7.86 -14.68
N GLY A 284 7.36 -6.60 -15.10
CA GLY A 284 6.91 -5.52 -14.22
C GLY A 284 5.48 -5.67 -13.70
N ARG A 285 4.55 -6.12 -14.54
CA ARG A 285 3.13 -6.30 -14.17
C ARG A 285 2.85 -7.49 -13.24
N SER A 286 3.80 -8.40 -13.05
CA SER A 286 3.64 -9.59 -12.21
C SER A 286 4.27 -9.36 -10.83
N ALA A 287 3.45 -9.44 -9.78
CA ALA A 287 3.93 -9.37 -8.39
C ALA A 287 4.43 -10.73 -7.87
N ASP A 288 4.05 -11.82 -8.53
CA ASP A 288 4.42 -13.19 -8.22
C ASP A 288 4.93 -13.89 -9.49
N ALA A 289 5.99 -14.70 -9.36
CA ALA A 289 6.61 -15.37 -10.49
C ALA A 289 5.72 -16.46 -11.12
N ARG A 290 4.67 -16.90 -10.41
CA ARG A 290 3.65 -17.83 -10.91
C ARG A 290 2.67 -17.18 -11.88
N ASP A 291 2.62 -15.85 -11.92
CA ASP A 291 1.82 -15.10 -12.88
C ASP A 291 2.58 -14.88 -14.19
N SER A 292 1.91 -15.11 -15.31
CA SER A 292 2.46 -14.80 -16.63
C SER A 292 2.58 -13.28 -16.82
N PHE A 293 3.77 -12.81 -17.18
CA PHE A 293 3.97 -11.39 -17.52
C PHE A 293 3.63 -11.10 -18.99
N LEU A 294 3.57 -12.14 -19.84
CA LEU A 294 3.15 -12.01 -21.23
C LEU A 294 1.62 -11.79 -21.35
N ALA A 295 0.83 -12.33 -20.43
CA ALA A 295 -0.61 -12.14 -20.40
C ALA A 295 -0.97 -10.67 -20.05
N ASN A 296 -1.37 -9.87 -21.05
CA ASN A 296 -1.85 -8.50 -20.81
C ASN A 296 -3.35 -8.48 -20.44
N ASN A 297 -3.67 -8.82 -19.20
CA ASN A 297 -5.04 -8.86 -18.69
C ASN A 297 -5.61 -7.47 -18.33
N TYR A 298 -4.97 -6.38 -18.74
CA TYR A 298 -5.46 -5.03 -18.51
C TYR A 298 -6.82 -4.82 -19.19
N LYS A 299 -7.85 -4.50 -18.40
CA LYS A 299 -9.18 -4.17 -18.88
C LYS A 299 -9.30 -2.65 -19.06
N ARG A 300 -9.52 -2.22 -20.30
CA ARG A 300 -9.84 -0.83 -20.61
C ARG A 300 -11.17 -0.44 -19.95
N ALA A 301 -11.27 0.78 -19.41
CA ALA A 301 -12.55 1.26 -18.88
C ALA A 301 -13.56 1.56 -19.99
N VAL A 302 -13.08 1.99 -21.15
CA VAL A 302 -13.89 2.26 -22.34
C VAL A 302 -13.15 1.77 -23.59
N PRO A 303 -13.86 1.35 -24.65
CA PRO A 303 -13.22 0.99 -25.91
C PRO A 303 -12.48 2.19 -26.53
N ALA A 304 -11.38 1.91 -27.21
CA ALA A 304 -10.70 2.91 -28.04
C ALA A 304 -11.62 3.39 -29.18
N CYS A 305 -11.47 4.65 -29.58
CA CYS A 305 -12.24 5.29 -30.64
C CYS A 305 -11.42 5.38 -31.94
N GLU A 306 -12.01 5.01 -33.08
CA GLU A 306 -11.34 5.12 -34.39
C GLU A 306 -11.58 6.49 -35.03
N LEU A 307 -10.54 7.32 -35.21
CA LEU A 307 -10.66 8.62 -35.87
C LEU A 307 -10.04 8.58 -37.28
N PRO A 308 -10.73 9.11 -38.31
CA PRO A 308 -10.18 9.21 -39.65
C PRO A 308 -9.10 10.31 -39.71
N LEU A 309 -8.06 10.08 -40.52
CA LEU A 309 -7.13 11.14 -40.91
C LEU A 309 -7.68 11.89 -42.13
N HIS A 310 -7.36 13.18 -42.22
CA HIS A 310 -7.79 14.04 -43.32
C HIS A 310 -7.44 13.48 -44.70
N GLU A 311 -6.23 12.95 -44.84
CA GLU A 311 -5.80 12.31 -46.07
C GLU A 311 -6.31 10.86 -46.10
N ALA A 312 -7.44 10.65 -46.80
CA ALA A 312 -8.16 9.37 -46.82
C ALA A 312 -7.31 8.14 -47.23
N HIS A 313 -6.18 8.34 -47.94
CA HIS A 313 -5.25 7.27 -48.31
C HIS A 313 -4.39 6.76 -47.14
N LEU A 314 -4.32 7.50 -46.03
CA LEU A 314 -3.61 7.11 -44.81
C LEU A 314 -4.47 6.20 -43.91
N GLY A 315 -5.80 6.30 -43.97
CA GLY A 315 -6.74 5.48 -43.18
C GLY A 315 -7.17 6.12 -41.86
N SER A 316 -7.39 5.30 -40.82
CA SER A 316 -7.77 5.73 -39.46
C SER A 316 -6.69 5.45 -38.43
N VAL A 317 -6.83 6.07 -37.26
CA VAL A 317 -6.02 5.83 -36.05
C VAL A 317 -6.94 5.50 -34.88
N SER A 318 -6.46 4.69 -33.95
CA SER A 318 -7.18 4.42 -32.70
C SER A 318 -6.75 5.44 -31.65
N VAL A 319 -7.70 6.03 -30.94
CA VAL A 319 -7.47 6.95 -29.83
C VAL A 319 -7.99 6.32 -28.55
N ASP A 320 -7.20 6.33 -27.48
CA ASP A 320 -7.56 5.77 -26.19
C ASP A 320 -7.14 6.72 -25.05
N LEU A 321 -7.63 6.45 -23.84
CA LEU A 321 -7.17 7.14 -22.64
C LEU A 321 -5.66 6.92 -22.46
N ARG A 322 -4.94 7.96 -22.01
CA ARG A 322 -3.52 7.85 -21.72
C ARG A 322 -3.23 6.66 -20.82
N ARG A 323 -2.32 5.79 -21.26
CA ARG A 323 -1.94 4.60 -20.48
C ARG A 323 -1.03 4.98 -19.33
N SER A 324 -1.19 4.29 -18.21
CA SER A 324 -0.35 4.47 -17.03
C SER A 324 1.13 4.26 -17.35
N ARG A 325 2.00 5.10 -16.79
CA ARG A 325 3.47 4.96 -16.83
C ARG A 325 4.01 3.98 -15.76
N ASP A 326 3.11 3.29 -15.06
CA ASP A 326 3.45 2.37 -13.97
C ASP A 326 4.07 1.06 -14.50
N PHE A 327 5.37 0.87 -14.25
CA PHE A 327 6.07 -0.36 -14.60
C PHE A 327 5.65 -1.54 -13.71
N GLY A 328 4.92 -1.33 -12.61
CA GLY A 328 4.32 -2.37 -11.79
C GLY A 328 5.16 -2.81 -10.60
N ALA A 329 5.01 -4.05 -10.17
CA ALA A 329 5.53 -4.58 -8.92
C ALA A 329 7.08 -4.60 -8.85
N SER A 330 7.77 -4.73 -9.99
CA SER A 330 9.25 -4.73 -10.02
C SER A 330 9.85 -3.42 -9.51
N GLU A 331 9.13 -2.30 -9.64
CA GLU A 331 9.56 -1.00 -9.11
C GLU A 331 9.48 -0.92 -7.58
N THR A 332 8.89 -1.91 -6.91
CA THR A 332 8.85 -1.97 -5.44
C THR A 332 10.00 -2.77 -4.84
N ARG A 333 10.73 -3.57 -5.64
CA ARG A 333 11.81 -4.46 -5.16
C ARG A 333 13.17 -3.78 -5.32
N GLY A 334 13.97 -3.78 -4.25
CA GLY A 334 15.26 -3.06 -4.20
C GLY A 334 16.25 -3.55 -5.25
N TRP A 335 16.39 -4.88 -5.39
CA TRP A 335 17.27 -5.52 -6.37
C TRP A 335 16.96 -5.12 -7.81
N CYS A 336 15.68 -5.05 -8.19
CA CYS A 336 15.26 -4.70 -9.54
C CYS A 336 15.70 -3.30 -10.01
N LEU A 337 16.08 -2.40 -9.09
CA LEU A 337 16.64 -1.10 -9.46
C LEU A 337 17.97 -1.27 -10.21
N GLN A 338 18.96 -1.95 -9.64
CA GLN A 338 20.25 -2.08 -10.35
C GLN A 338 20.14 -2.94 -11.62
N GLU A 339 19.28 -3.95 -11.60
CA GLU A 339 19.01 -4.84 -12.75
C GLU A 339 18.51 -4.02 -13.94
N LYS A 340 17.61 -3.07 -13.70
CA LYS A 340 17.12 -2.13 -14.70
C LYS A 340 18.21 -1.15 -15.13
N TYR A 341 18.80 -0.40 -14.20
CA TYR A 341 19.70 0.72 -14.53
C TYR A 341 21.01 0.31 -15.20
N LEU A 342 21.47 -0.91 -14.97
CA LEU A 342 22.73 -1.42 -15.52
C LEU A 342 22.53 -2.19 -16.83
N SER A 343 21.29 -2.46 -17.25
CA SER A 343 21.02 -3.22 -18.47
C SER A 343 21.18 -2.37 -19.73
N ARG A 344 21.95 -2.81 -20.72
CA ARG A 344 22.09 -2.07 -22.00
C ARG A 344 20.78 -1.91 -22.77
N ARG A 345 19.92 -2.93 -22.68
CA ARG A 345 18.64 -3.02 -23.40
C ARG A 345 17.63 -3.67 -22.48
N LEU A 346 16.44 -3.11 -22.42
CA LEU A 346 15.33 -3.52 -21.58
C LEU A 346 14.07 -3.71 -22.43
N VAL A 347 13.31 -4.75 -22.12
CA VAL A 347 11.89 -4.82 -22.40
C VAL A 347 11.15 -4.90 -21.05
N ILE A 348 10.27 -3.94 -20.79
CA ILE A 348 9.51 -3.86 -19.55
C ILE A 348 8.06 -4.17 -19.87
N PHE A 349 7.55 -5.28 -19.35
CA PHE A 349 6.13 -5.60 -19.39
C PHE A 349 5.44 -4.89 -18.22
N GLY A 350 5.20 -3.58 -18.38
CA GLY A 350 4.57 -2.73 -17.36
C GLY A 350 3.06 -2.98 -17.21
N LYS A 351 2.41 -2.31 -16.27
CA LYS A 351 1.04 -2.64 -15.85
C LYS A 351 -0.02 -2.54 -16.96
N GLU A 352 0.08 -1.52 -17.81
CA GLU A 352 -0.88 -1.26 -18.90
C GLU A 352 -0.24 -1.30 -20.28
N GLN A 353 1.09 -1.25 -20.36
CA GLN A 353 1.83 -1.16 -21.62
C GLN A 353 3.24 -1.75 -21.50
N ILE A 354 3.83 -2.07 -22.64
CA ILE A 354 5.21 -2.52 -22.81
C ILE A 354 6.11 -1.32 -23.09
N TYR A 355 7.33 -1.35 -22.53
CA TYR A 355 8.37 -0.36 -22.77
C TYR A 355 9.62 -1.02 -23.33
N LEU A 356 10.31 -0.35 -24.23
CA LEU A 356 11.61 -0.73 -24.76
C LEU A 356 12.60 0.39 -24.48
N SER A 357 13.68 0.08 -23.77
CA SER A 357 14.66 1.10 -23.40
C SER A 357 16.07 0.62 -23.62
N CYS A 358 16.92 1.48 -24.16
CA CYS A 358 18.37 1.33 -24.20
C CYS A 358 19.01 2.62 -23.66
N TYR A 359 20.33 2.69 -23.67
CA TYR A 359 21.05 3.86 -23.18
C TYR A 359 20.84 5.14 -24.00
N GLN A 360 20.31 5.05 -25.22
CA GLN A 360 20.06 6.23 -26.07
C GLN A 360 18.58 6.52 -26.30
N ARG A 361 17.69 5.52 -26.17
CA ARG A 361 16.28 5.67 -26.55
C ARG A 361 15.36 4.93 -25.60
N HIS A 362 14.20 5.51 -25.37
CA HIS A 362 13.10 4.92 -24.62
C HIS A 362 11.82 4.97 -25.46
N TYR A 363 11.08 3.88 -25.49
CA TYR A 363 9.85 3.70 -26.25
C TYR A 363 8.80 3.08 -25.33
N ALA A 364 7.57 3.57 -25.42
CA ALA A 364 6.39 3.00 -24.77
C ALA A 364 5.36 2.59 -25.85
N GLU A 365 4.36 1.80 -25.48
CA GLU A 365 3.23 1.52 -26.38
C GLU A 365 2.47 2.81 -26.75
N GLY A 366 2.30 3.75 -25.83
CA GLY A 366 1.78 5.10 -26.14
C GLY A 366 2.68 5.89 -27.12
N GLY A 367 3.90 5.42 -27.39
CA GLY A 367 4.88 5.89 -28.37
C GLY A 367 6.17 6.46 -27.71
N TYR A 368 6.77 7.52 -28.26
CA TYR A 368 8.06 8.06 -27.76
C TYR A 368 7.93 8.77 -26.42
N ASP A 369 8.64 8.32 -25.39
CA ASP A 369 8.82 9.16 -24.21
C ASP A 369 9.89 10.21 -24.49
N TRP A 370 9.56 11.46 -24.23
CA TRP A 370 10.41 12.60 -24.55
C TRP A 370 11.65 12.61 -23.65
N PHE A 371 12.83 12.54 -24.28
CA PHE A 371 14.09 12.88 -23.62
C PHE A 371 14.27 14.40 -23.69
N ASP A 372 13.89 15.10 -22.62
CA ASP A 372 14.43 16.44 -22.35
C ASP A 372 15.51 16.38 -21.30
N PRO A 373 16.77 16.54 -21.71
CA PRO A 373 17.86 16.60 -20.76
C PRO A 373 17.78 17.82 -19.82
N GLY A 374 16.87 18.77 -20.06
CA GLY A 374 16.80 20.07 -19.38
C GLY A 374 15.84 20.21 -18.19
N ARG A 375 14.58 19.76 -18.27
CA ARG A 375 13.56 20.14 -17.25
C ARG A 375 12.96 19.01 -16.40
N ASP A 376 12.80 17.77 -16.90
CA ASP A 376 12.03 16.73 -16.18
C ASP A 376 12.70 15.34 -16.10
N ALA A 377 13.89 15.14 -16.68
CA ALA A 377 14.56 13.82 -16.72
C ALA A 377 14.85 13.19 -15.35
N LEU A 378 14.94 13.99 -14.28
CA LEU A 378 15.19 13.52 -12.91
C LEU A 378 13.91 13.09 -12.17
N HIS A 379 12.74 13.39 -12.71
CA HIS A 379 11.44 13.09 -12.10
C HIS A 379 10.70 11.93 -12.78
N ASP A 380 11.10 11.54 -14.00
CA ASP A 380 10.55 10.36 -14.68
C ASP A 380 11.47 9.11 -14.53
N PRO A 381 11.04 8.06 -13.80
CA PRO A 381 11.76 6.80 -13.67
C PRO A 381 12.09 6.08 -14.98
N ALA A 382 11.37 6.38 -16.07
CA ALA A 382 11.63 5.85 -17.40
C ALA A 382 12.86 6.51 -18.05
N SER A 383 13.04 7.81 -17.82
CA SER A 383 14.12 8.63 -18.37
C SER A 383 15.45 8.48 -17.61
N LEU A 384 15.39 8.07 -16.34
CA LEU A 384 16.57 7.85 -15.50
C LEU A 384 17.50 6.74 -16.03
N HIS A 385 16.97 5.69 -16.66
CA HIS A 385 17.79 4.63 -17.28
C HIS A 385 18.62 5.15 -18.46
N THR A 386 18.00 5.88 -19.38
CA THR A 386 18.65 6.46 -20.57
C THR A 386 19.67 7.54 -20.20
N SER A 387 19.33 8.39 -19.22
CA SER A 387 20.21 9.47 -18.76
C SER A 387 21.39 8.97 -17.92
N PHE A 388 21.24 7.87 -17.16
CA PHE A 388 22.29 7.34 -16.29
C PHE A 388 23.63 7.13 -17.00
N GLN A 389 23.63 6.40 -18.12
CA GLN A 389 24.85 6.13 -18.89
C GLN A 389 25.32 7.35 -19.67
N THR A 390 24.38 8.12 -20.22
CA THR A 390 24.69 9.37 -20.92
C THR A 390 25.47 10.30 -19.98
N VAL A 391 25.04 10.46 -18.73
CA VAL A 391 25.69 11.32 -17.74
C VAL A 391 27.02 10.76 -17.27
N LEU A 392 27.13 9.45 -17.06
CA LEU A 392 28.40 8.82 -16.69
C LEU A 392 29.48 9.00 -17.78
N ARG A 393 29.08 8.99 -19.06
CA ARG A 393 29.99 9.11 -20.21
C ARG A 393 30.21 10.57 -20.66
N ALA A 394 29.18 11.39 -20.61
CA ALA A 394 29.18 12.78 -21.09
C ALA A 394 29.69 13.78 -20.05
N ALA A 395 30.02 13.35 -18.82
CA ALA A 395 30.69 14.17 -17.83
C ALA A 395 32.15 14.49 -18.24
N THR A 396 32.26 15.21 -19.34
CA THR A 396 33.43 15.86 -19.89
C THR A 396 33.48 17.27 -19.29
N GLY A 397 34.66 17.68 -18.83
CA GLY A 397 34.83 18.87 -18.02
C GLY A 397 35.76 18.62 -16.84
N ASP A 398 35.99 19.64 -16.03
CA ASP A 398 36.74 19.49 -14.79
C ASP A 398 35.97 18.59 -13.79
N LEU A 399 36.69 18.06 -12.79
CA LEU A 399 36.15 17.11 -11.81
C LEU A 399 34.94 17.67 -11.04
N GLU A 400 34.87 18.98 -10.80
CA GLU A 400 33.79 19.61 -10.02
C GLU A 400 32.50 19.68 -10.84
N SER A 401 32.59 20.10 -12.10
CA SER A 401 31.47 20.11 -13.05
C SER A 401 30.88 18.70 -13.24
N ARG A 402 31.75 17.70 -13.39
CA ARG A 402 31.36 16.28 -13.46
C ARG A 402 30.63 15.81 -12.20
N ARG A 403 31.21 16.07 -11.02
CA ARG A 403 30.61 15.73 -9.71
C ARG A 403 29.22 16.36 -9.56
N ALA A 404 29.02 17.59 -10.03
CA ALA A 404 27.73 18.28 -9.92
C ALA A 404 26.60 17.54 -10.64
N VAL A 405 26.85 17.09 -11.87
CA VAL A 405 25.84 16.34 -12.66
C VAL A 405 25.62 14.95 -12.07
N LEU A 406 26.69 14.27 -11.68
CA LEU A 406 26.62 12.91 -11.11
C LEU A 406 25.83 12.90 -9.80
N PHE A 407 26.11 13.80 -8.87
CA PHE A 407 25.40 13.79 -7.59
C PHE A 407 23.91 14.05 -7.70
N ARG A 408 23.45 14.88 -8.67
CA ARG A 408 22.01 15.03 -8.93
C ARG A 408 21.36 13.71 -9.36
N HIS A 409 22.04 12.93 -10.19
CA HIS A 409 21.55 11.61 -10.59
C HIS A 409 21.60 10.61 -9.44
N TRP A 410 22.68 10.62 -8.66
CA TRP A 410 22.79 9.77 -7.46
C TRP A 410 21.66 10.05 -6.46
N ASP A 411 21.34 11.32 -6.23
CA ASP A 411 20.28 11.70 -5.31
C ASP A 411 18.89 11.22 -5.80
N ALA A 412 18.63 11.27 -7.12
CA ALA A 412 17.42 10.72 -7.72
C ALA A 412 17.34 9.18 -7.56
N ILE A 413 18.45 8.49 -7.83
CA ILE A 413 18.57 7.04 -7.62
C ILE A 413 18.34 6.68 -6.15
N LEU A 414 18.92 7.44 -5.22
CA LEU A 414 18.77 7.20 -3.79
C LEU A 414 17.32 7.40 -3.33
N GLY A 415 16.65 8.43 -3.83
CA GLY A 415 15.23 8.67 -3.57
C GLY A 415 14.34 7.51 -4.05
N ASP A 416 14.66 6.93 -5.20
CA ASP A 416 13.93 5.77 -5.74
C ASP A 416 14.33 4.44 -5.07
N PHE A 417 15.59 4.25 -4.69
CA PHE A 417 16.07 3.02 -4.05
C PHE A 417 15.58 2.90 -2.60
N SER A 418 15.67 3.99 -1.82
CA SER A 418 15.33 3.99 -0.38
C SER A 418 13.87 3.65 -0.09
N ARG A 419 12.96 3.93 -1.04
CA ARG A 419 11.53 3.60 -0.94
C ARG A 419 11.17 2.16 -1.34
N ARG A 420 12.13 1.39 -1.87
CA ARG A 420 11.93 0.00 -2.29
C ARG A 420 12.11 -0.97 -1.11
N GLN A 421 11.55 -2.16 -1.28
CA GLN A 421 11.51 -3.23 -0.28
C GLN A 421 12.62 -4.25 -0.54
N LEU A 422 13.18 -4.80 0.54
CA LEU A 422 14.19 -5.86 0.52
C LEU A 422 13.70 -7.05 1.32
N SER A 423 13.76 -8.25 0.74
CA SER A 423 13.42 -9.49 1.45
C SER A 423 14.42 -9.78 2.56
N ASN A 424 15.73 -9.62 2.28
CA ASN A 424 16.78 -9.60 3.28
C ASN A 424 17.22 -8.14 3.53
N PRO A 425 16.93 -7.56 4.71
CA PRO A 425 17.35 -6.20 5.04
C PRO A 425 18.85 -5.94 4.89
N HIS A 426 19.71 -6.95 5.05
CA HIS A 426 21.16 -6.81 4.90
C HIS A 426 21.63 -6.61 3.46
N ASP A 427 20.76 -6.86 2.47
CA ASP A 427 21.07 -6.65 1.06
C ASP A 427 21.08 -5.16 0.65
N ILE A 428 20.88 -4.23 1.59
CA ILE A 428 20.73 -2.79 1.29
C ILE A 428 21.89 -2.21 0.47
N PHE A 429 23.13 -2.61 0.75
CA PHE A 429 24.27 -2.19 -0.07
C PHE A 429 24.45 -3.08 -1.29
N ALA A 430 24.17 -4.37 -1.18
CA ALA A 430 24.26 -5.30 -2.31
C ALA A 430 23.32 -4.94 -3.47
N GLY A 431 22.11 -4.47 -3.16
CA GLY A 431 21.12 -4.02 -4.14
C GLY A 431 21.50 -2.76 -4.93
N ILE A 432 22.54 -2.03 -4.52
CA ILE A 432 23.02 -0.80 -5.20
C ILE A 432 24.54 -0.80 -5.46
N ALA A 433 25.27 -1.84 -5.04
CA ALA A 433 26.73 -1.88 -5.05
C ALA A 433 27.33 -1.65 -6.44
N SER A 434 26.78 -2.29 -7.48
CA SER A 434 27.30 -2.15 -8.85
C SER A 434 27.15 -0.73 -9.40
N MET A 435 26.06 -0.05 -9.03
CA MET A 435 25.85 1.36 -9.38
C MET A 435 26.79 2.26 -8.57
N ALA A 436 26.93 2.00 -7.26
CA ALA A 436 27.87 2.72 -6.40
C ALA A 436 29.32 2.59 -6.89
N ALA A 437 29.73 1.42 -7.35
CA ALA A 437 31.06 1.17 -7.92
C ALA A 437 31.31 2.01 -9.17
N THR A 438 30.35 2.02 -10.10
CA THR A 438 30.40 2.86 -11.32
C THR A 438 30.49 4.35 -10.96
N PHE A 439 29.72 4.81 -9.97
CA PHE A 439 29.76 6.19 -9.50
C PHE A 439 31.08 6.54 -8.82
N SER A 440 31.60 5.68 -7.94
CA SER A 440 32.85 5.90 -7.21
C SER A 440 34.02 6.15 -8.15
N GLN A 441 34.09 5.42 -9.26
CA GLN A 441 35.08 5.65 -10.32
C GLN A 441 34.87 7.00 -11.02
N ALA A 442 33.62 7.37 -11.33
CA ALA A 442 33.31 8.60 -12.06
C ALA A 442 33.46 9.87 -11.19
N VAL A 443 33.11 9.82 -9.90
CA VAL A 443 33.24 10.93 -8.96
C VAL A 443 34.64 11.02 -8.33
N ASP A 444 35.47 10.00 -8.52
CA ASP A 444 36.79 9.84 -7.90
C ASP A 444 36.72 10.06 -6.38
N SER A 445 35.97 9.20 -5.70
CA SER A 445 35.75 9.27 -4.25
C SER A 445 35.39 7.90 -3.68
N ARG A 446 35.80 7.66 -2.43
CA ARG A 446 35.31 6.52 -1.65
C ARG A 446 33.82 6.65 -1.38
N TYR A 447 33.13 5.51 -1.50
CA TYR A 447 31.77 5.32 -1.04
C TYR A 447 31.83 4.63 0.32
N LEU A 448 31.41 5.33 1.36
CA LEU A 448 31.30 4.75 2.70
C LEU A 448 29.91 4.08 2.82
N ALA A 449 29.40 3.89 4.03
CA ALA A 449 28.06 3.34 4.26
C ALA A 449 26.96 4.29 3.73
N GLY A 450 26.75 4.35 2.41
CA GLY A 450 25.69 5.13 1.76
C GLY A 450 26.08 6.55 1.32
N VAL A 451 27.25 7.07 1.71
CA VAL A 451 27.63 8.48 1.52
C VAL A 451 28.98 8.61 0.82
N TRP A 452 29.18 9.73 0.13
CA TRP A 452 30.40 10.04 -0.61
C TRP A 452 31.37 10.85 0.24
N GLU A 453 32.61 10.38 0.38
CA GLU A 453 33.62 11.04 1.23
C GLU A 453 33.94 12.47 0.76
N CYS A 454 34.01 12.71 -0.56
CA CYS A 454 34.23 14.05 -1.13
C CYS A 454 33.04 15.01 -1.02
N ASP A 455 31.89 14.54 -0.56
CA ASP A 455 30.64 15.30 -0.43
C ASP A 455 29.93 15.00 0.91
N LEU A 456 30.73 14.66 1.93
CA LEU A 456 30.25 14.05 3.16
C LEU A 456 29.29 14.96 3.92
N VAL A 457 29.64 16.25 4.08
CA VAL A 457 28.82 17.21 4.85
C VAL A 457 27.41 17.32 4.26
N ARG A 458 27.30 17.42 2.93
CA ARG A 458 25.99 17.45 2.25
C ARG A 458 25.27 16.10 2.37
N SER A 459 26.00 15.00 2.20
CA SER A 459 25.44 13.64 2.27
C SER A 459 24.94 13.28 3.67
N LEU A 460 25.51 13.88 4.73
CA LEU A 460 25.01 13.78 6.10
C LEU A 460 23.74 14.62 6.32
N LEU A 461 23.32 15.48 5.40
CA LEU A 461 22.07 16.24 5.47
C LEU A 461 20.92 15.56 4.72
N TRP A 462 20.96 14.23 4.58
CA TRP A 462 19.82 13.46 4.09
C TRP A 462 18.61 13.64 5.03
N MET A 463 17.41 13.71 4.46
CA MET A 463 16.17 14.06 5.13
C MET A 463 15.10 12.97 4.94
N PRO A 464 14.28 12.71 5.97
CA PRO A 464 13.11 11.85 5.83
C PRO A 464 12.06 12.39 4.86
N GLY A 465 11.50 11.51 4.02
CA GLY A 465 10.48 11.87 3.04
C GLY A 465 9.19 12.41 3.63
N TYR A 466 8.83 12.02 4.85
CA TYR A 466 7.59 12.46 5.52
C TYR A 466 7.59 13.92 5.98
N LEU A 467 8.72 14.64 5.85
CA LEU A 467 8.81 16.06 6.21
C LEU A 467 8.30 17.00 5.09
N TRP A 468 8.18 16.52 3.84
CA TRP A 468 7.76 17.31 2.66
C TRP A 468 6.26 17.67 2.66
N VAL A 469 5.90 18.87 2.17
CA VAL A 469 4.50 19.29 1.92
C VAL A 469 3.97 18.62 0.66
N GLY A 470 2.84 17.90 0.72
CA GLY A 470 2.04 17.61 -0.49
C GLY A 470 1.53 16.19 -0.73
N ARG A 471 2.08 15.09 -0.15
CA ARG A 471 1.46 13.72 -0.09
C ARG A 471 2.40 12.59 0.42
N ARG A 472 1.78 11.51 0.94
CA ARG A 472 2.02 10.04 0.73
C ARG A 472 3.14 9.21 1.40
N PHE A 473 4.10 9.71 2.16
CA PHE A 473 5.16 8.83 2.71
C PHE A 473 5.04 8.48 4.21
N PRO A 474 5.24 7.20 4.60
CA PRO A 474 5.42 6.78 5.99
C PRO A 474 6.50 7.54 6.76
N PRO A 475 6.33 7.74 8.09
CA PRO A 475 7.47 7.92 8.97
C PRO A 475 8.51 6.82 8.72
N LEU A 476 9.79 7.20 8.83
CA LEU A 476 10.86 6.21 8.75
C LEU A 476 10.82 5.31 9.99
N THR A 477 11.20 4.06 9.82
CA THR A 477 11.31 3.10 10.93
C THR A 477 12.70 2.46 10.96
N ARG A 478 13.01 1.71 12.02
CA ARG A 478 14.16 0.79 11.98
C ARG A 478 13.85 -0.38 11.02
N PRO A 479 14.88 -0.93 10.33
CA PRO A 479 14.70 -2.10 9.47
C PRO A 479 14.00 -3.23 10.24
N GLN A 480 12.91 -3.73 9.68
CA GLN A 480 12.10 -4.76 10.35
C GLN A 480 12.79 -6.13 10.24
N PRO A 481 12.65 -7.00 11.27
CA PRO A 481 13.19 -8.36 11.21
C PRO A 481 12.53 -9.18 10.10
N THR A 482 13.33 -9.99 9.42
CA THR A 482 12.86 -10.97 8.44
C THR A 482 13.50 -12.34 8.68
N ARG A 483 13.09 -13.36 7.91
CA ARG A 483 13.57 -14.75 8.06
C ARG A 483 15.05 -14.87 7.71
N PHE A 484 15.57 -13.86 7.01
CA PHE A 484 16.96 -13.73 6.62
C PHE A 484 17.76 -12.88 7.61
N ALA A 485 17.11 -12.08 8.46
CA ALA A 485 17.74 -11.15 9.39
C ALA A 485 16.89 -10.97 10.67
N PRO A 486 17.17 -11.74 11.75
CA PRO A 486 16.44 -11.60 13.02
C PRO A 486 16.76 -10.27 13.73
N SER A 487 15.89 -9.87 14.65
CA SER A 487 16.07 -8.63 15.43
C SER A 487 17.23 -8.75 16.45
N PRO A 488 18.03 -7.68 16.69
CA PRO A 488 17.98 -6.37 16.04
C PRO A 488 18.68 -6.37 14.67
N VAL A 489 18.04 -5.76 13.67
CA VAL A 489 18.59 -5.67 12.31
C VAL A 489 19.52 -4.45 12.20
N VAL A 490 20.83 -4.69 12.32
CA VAL A 490 21.85 -3.65 12.14
C VAL A 490 22.54 -3.85 10.79
N ARG A 491 22.24 -2.98 9.83
CA ARG A 491 22.80 -3.06 8.46
C ARG A 491 23.76 -1.92 8.09
N ALA A 492 23.71 -0.80 8.80
CA ALA A 492 24.54 0.38 8.56
C ALA A 492 24.67 1.25 9.84
N PRO A 493 25.61 2.20 9.88
CA PRO A 493 25.76 3.15 10.98
C PRO A 493 24.62 4.15 11.07
N THR A 494 24.35 4.68 12.27
CA THR A 494 23.19 5.57 12.50
C THR A 494 23.21 6.84 11.65
N TRP A 495 24.39 7.31 11.23
CA TRP A 495 24.54 8.46 10.35
C TRP A 495 24.22 8.17 8.88
N SER A 496 24.15 6.89 8.49
CA SER A 496 23.82 6.43 7.15
C SER A 496 22.32 6.43 6.91
N TRP A 497 21.89 6.87 5.73
CA TRP A 497 20.50 6.70 5.29
C TRP A 497 20.08 5.22 5.21
N ALA A 498 21.05 4.29 5.11
CA ALA A 498 20.77 2.86 5.06
C ALA A 498 20.41 2.27 6.44
N ALA A 499 20.59 3.01 7.54
CA ALA A 499 20.26 2.56 8.89
C ALA A 499 18.76 2.66 9.25
N VAL A 500 17.97 3.24 8.36
CA VAL A 500 16.51 3.40 8.49
C VAL A 500 15.81 2.72 7.31
N GLN A 501 14.49 2.59 7.41
CA GLN A 501 13.62 2.05 6.36
C GLN A 501 12.56 3.09 5.98
N GLY A 502 12.45 3.36 4.67
CA GLY A 502 11.53 4.34 4.09
C GLY A 502 12.24 5.36 3.19
N ALA A 503 11.45 6.24 2.57
CA ALA A 503 11.94 7.20 1.58
C ALA A 503 12.85 8.27 2.21
N VAL A 504 14.06 8.41 1.67
CA VAL A 504 15.03 9.45 2.07
C VAL A 504 15.40 10.32 0.87
N TYR A 505 15.73 11.58 1.14
CA TYR A 505 16.12 12.55 0.11
C TYR A 505 17.36 13.31 0.54
N ASN A 506 18.24 13.66 -0.39
CA ASN A 506 19.37 14.53 -0.11
C ASN A 506 19.03 16.00 -0.36
N THR A 507 19.76 16.88 0.32
CA THR A 507 19.74 18.31 0.02
C THR A 507 20.29 18.53 -1.40
N PRO A 508 19.54 19.20 -2.31
CA PRO A 508 20.00 19.44 -3.67
C PRO A 508 21.36 20.15 -3.68
N ARG A 509 22.31 19.63 -4.45
CA ARG A 509 23.69 20.14 -4.49
C ARG A 509 23.75 21.63 -4.84
N ASP A 510 22.97 22.06 -5.82
CA ASP A 510 22.95 23.47 -6.26
C ASP A 510 22.48 24.40 -5.12
N SER A 511 21.51 23.95 -4.31
CA SER A 511 21.07 24.67 -3.10
C SER A 511 22.20 24.77 -2.09
N PHE A 512 22.89 23.65 -1.80
CA PHE A 512 24.00 23.61 -0.85
C PHE A 512 25.20 24.46 -1.29
N GLN A 513 25.57 24.43 -2.57
CA GLN A 513 26.64 25.26 -3.12
C GLN A 513 26.28 26.76 -3.07
N ASN A 514 25.03 27.11 -3.35
CA ASN A 514 24.56 28.49 -3.21
C ASN A 514 24.67 28.99 -1.75
N GLN A 515 24.37 28.13 -0.76
CA GLN A 515 24.57 28.45 0.65
C GLN A 515 26.06 28.67 0.97
N ILE A 516 26.94 27.78 0.50
CA ILE A 516 28.40 27.94 0.67
C ILE A 516 28.88 29.27 0.06
N ALA A 517 28.44 29.60 -1.14
CA ALA A 517 28.82 30.83 -1.84
C ALA A 517 28.36 32.09 -1.08
N ARG A 518 27.14 32.08 -0.52
CA ARG A 518 26.61 33.18 0.30
C ARG A 518 27.38 33.36 1.61
N ALA A 519 27.71 32.27 2.29
CA ALA A 519 28.50 32.30 3.51
C ALA A 519 29.91 32.86 3.27
N LYS A 520 30.58 32.46 2.18
CA LYS A 520 31.88 33.02 1.78
C LYS A 520 31.80 34.52 1.51
N LYS A 521 30.75 35.01 0.84
CA LYS A 521 30.53 36.45 0.59
C LYS A 521 30.35 37.27 1.88
N THR A 522 29.86 36.65 2.95
CA THR A 522 29.65 37.28 4.26
C THR A 522 30.80 37.03 5.24
N SER A 523 31.96 36.54 4.76
CA SER A 523 33.15 36.19 5.56
C SER A 523 32.88 35.15 6.66
N LYS A 524 31.79 34.38 6.57
CA LYS A 524 31.49 33.28 7.47
C LYS A 524 32.13 31.99 6.95
N GLN A 525 32.76 31.20 7.83
CA GLN A 525 33.22 29.86 7.48
C GLN A 525 32.02 28.96 7.13
N PRO A 526 31.85 28.51 5.86
CA PRO A 526 30.62 27.88 5.39
C PRO A 526 30.36 26.50 5.99
N ILE A 527 31.43 25.73 6.20
CA ILE A 527 31.41 24.40 6.80
C ILE A 527 32.00 24.52 8.22
N LYS A 528 31.33 23.89 9.19
CA LYS A 528 31.62 24.02 10.63
C LYS A 528 32.22 22.76 11.26
N VAL A 529 32.45 21.74 10.44
CA VAL A 529 33.12 20.49 10.81
C VAL A 529 34.30 20.20 9.90
N ARG A 530 35.28 19.48 10.41
CA ARG A 530 36.43 19.00 9.64
C ARG A 530 36.82 17.59 10.08
N PRO A 531 37.53 16.82 9.24
CA PRO A 531 37.98 15.51 9.66
C PRO A 531 39.01 15.62 10.79
N ARG A 532 38.99 14.63 11.70
CA ARG A 532 39.96 14.50 12.80
C ARG A 532 41.29 13.91 12.33
N LEU A 533 41.27 13.13 11.25
CA LEU A 533 42.41 12.37 10.76
C LEU A 533 43.53 13.29 10.23
N GLN A 534 44.76 12.76 10.19
CA GLN A 534 45.94 13.51 9.70
C GLN A 534 45.80 13.89 8.21
N ASP A 535 45.11 13.06 7.43
CA ASP A 535 44.71 13.35 6.06
C ASP A 535 43.42 14.17 6.08
N LEU A 536 43.51 15.43 5.65
CA LEU A 536 42.41 16.41 5.71
C LEU A 536 41.24 16.08 4.77
N ASP A 537 41.39 15.10 3.88
CA ASP A 537 40.32 14.61 2.99
C ASP A 537 39.72 13.28 3.47
N ARG A 538 40.21 12.71 4.58
CA ARG A 538 39.75 11.42 5.13
C ARG A 538 38.86 11.61 6.35
N TRP A 539 37.66 11.02 6.30
CA TRP A 539 36.67 11.14 7.36
C TRP A 539 36.45 9.84 8.15
N SER A 540 36.94 8.72 7.64
CA SER A 540 36.92 7.42 8.31
C SER A 540 38.28 6.74 8.22
N ALA A 541 38.76 6.23 9.36
CA ALA A 541 39.96 5.40 9.44
C ALA A 541 39.71 3.96 8.96
N ASP A 542 38.45 3.56 8.82
CA ASP A 542 38.07 2.21 8.40
C ASP A 542 38.35 2.03 6.91
N THR A 543 39.35 1.22 6.59
CA THR A 543 39.72 0.86 5.21
C THR A 543 38.82 -0.23 4.61
N SER A 544 38.04 -0.92 5.44
CA SER A 544 37.09 -1.95 4.99
C SER A 544 35.78 -1.37 4.47
N CYS A 545 35.47 -0.10 4.76
CA CYS A 545 34.34 0.60 4.14
C CYS A 545 34.66 1.01 2.69
N GLY A 546 33.86 0.51 1.74
CA GLY A 546 34.01 0.77 0.32
C GLY A 546 32.89 0.18 -0.52
N VAL A 547 32.86 0.52 -1.81
CA VAL A 547 31.87 0.02 -2.79
C VAL A 547 31.83 -1.51 -2.92
N SER A 548 32.93 -2.19 -2.60
CA SER A 548 33.03 -3.66 -2.62
C SER A 548 32.44 -4.34 -1.40
N THR A 549 32.11 -3.58 -0.36
CA THR A 549 31.69 -4.09 0.95
C THR A 549 30.16 -4.10 1.02
N LEU A 550 29.57 -5.30 1.01
CA LEU A 550 28.12 -5.47 0.93
C LEU A 550 27.40 -5.32 2.29
N HIS A 551 28.17 -5.30 3.38
CA HIS A 551 27.66 -5.15 4.75
C HIS A 551 28.60 -4.24 5.56
N MET A 552 28.13 -3.06 5.96
CA MET A 552 28.97 -2.02 6.60
C MET A 552 28.42 -1.56 7.97
N PRO A 553 28.13 -2.46 8.93
CA PRO A 553 27.48 -2.11 10.19
C PRO A 553 28.43 -1.47 11.21
N ASN A 554 29.68 -1.15 10.87
CA ASN A 554 30.71 -0.66 11.81
C ASN A 554 31.49 0.55 11.29
N CYS A 555 31.04 1.18 10.19
CA CYS A 555 31.75 2.31 9.60
C CYS A 555 31.69 3.55 10.52
N GLU A 556 32.81 3.93 11.13
CA GLU A 556 32.93 5.08 12.03
C GLU A 556 33.40 6.33 11.28
N LEU A 557 32.74 7.48 11.53
CA LEU A 557 33.22 8.78 11.08
C LEU A 557 33.87 9.55 12.24
N GLN A 558 35.01 10.17 11.99
CA GLN A 558 35.78 10.93 12.98
C GLN A 558 35.84 12.42 12.60
N LEU A 559 35.05 13.22 13.31
CA LEU A 559 34.84 14.64 13.06
C LEU A 559 35.39 15.49 14.20
N LEU A 560 35.82 16.70 13.88
CA LEU A 560 36.00 17.81 14.81
C LEU A 560 34.94 18.87 14.52
N GLY A 561 34.22 19.31 15.55
CA GLY A 561 33.16 20.30 15.42
C GLY A 561 32.58 20.74 16.77
N ARG A 562 31.70 21.74 16.76
CA ARG A 562 31.07 22.27 17.98
C ARG A 562 29.75 21.58 18.27
N VAL A 563 29.54 21.17 19.53
CA VAL A 563 28.33 20.49 19.98
C VAL A 563 27.69 21.24 21.14
N VAL A 564 26.39 21.50 21.06
CA VAL A 564 25.60 22.14 22.13
C VAL A 564 24.48 21.25 22.61
N GLN A 565 24.02 21.43 23.85
CA GLN A 565 22.85 20.74 24.38
C GLN A 565 21.57 21.55 24.11
N GLY A 566 20.59 20.89 23.49
CA GLY A 566 19.27 21.43 23.21
C GLY A 566 18.16 20.67 23.93
N ILE A 567 17.11 21.38 24.30
CA ILE A 567 15.87 20.83 24.87
C ILE A 567 14.76 20.90 23.83
N VAL A 568 14.11 19.79 23.56
CA VAL A 568 13.00 19.65 22.61
C VAL A 568 11.67 19.90 23.32
N LEU A 569 10.82 20.76 22.77
CA LEU A 569 9.53 21.13 23.38
C LEU A 569 8.37 20.21 22.94
N PRO A 570 7.41 19.88 23.84
CA PRO A 570 6.43 18.81 23.62
C PRO A 570 5.11 19.16 22.91
N ASP A 571 4.71 20.44 22.68
CA ASP A 571 3.81 20.91 21.57
C ASP A 571 2.95 22.18 21.76
N SER A 572 2.94 22.89 22.90
CA SER A 572 1.87 23.90 23.16
C SER A 572 1.93 25.24 22.36
N PRO A 573 3.10 25.82 21.98
CA PRO A 573 3.15 26.98 21.06
C PRO A 573 3.70 26.67 19.65
N THR A 574 4.06 25.41 19.36
CA THR A 574 4.77 25.00 18.14
C THR A 574 4.00 25.35 16.87
N LEU A 575 2.67 25.20 16.87
CA LEU A 575 1.88 25.24 15.64
C LEU A 575 1.73 26.67 15.07
N GLU A 576 1.47 27.67 15.91
CA GLU A 576 1.28 29.06 15.47
C GLU A 576 2.60 29.72 15.07
N PHE A 577 3.67 29.50 15.83
CA PHE A 577 5.01 29.99 15.46
C PHE A 577 5.49 29.38 14.15
N VAL A 578 5.36 28.05 13.99
CA VAL A 578 5.73 27.37 12.74
C VAL A 578 4.84 27.84 11.57
N LYS A 579 3.53 28.04 11.77
CA LYS A 579 2.65 28.63 10.75
C LYS A 579 3.12 30.03 10.32
N ALA A 580 3.52 30.89 11.26
CA ALA A 580 4.02 32.23 10.98
C ALA A 580 5.35 32.19 10.19
N LEU A 581 6.29 31.33 10.60
CA LEU A 581 7.55 31.13 9.89
C LEU A 581 7.34 30.56 8.48
N ARG A 582 6.38 29.64 8.30
CA ARG A 582 5.98 29.13 6.97
C ARG A 582 5.46 30.25 6.08
N LYS A 583 4.57 31.11 6.58
CA LYS A 583 4.07 32.29 5.82
C LYS A 583 5.20 33.21 5.37
N ARG A 584 6.25 33.37 6.19
CA ARG A 584 7.43 34.20 5.89
C ARG A 584 8.51 33.49 5.08
N ARG A 585 8.33 32.21 4.70
CA ARG A 585 9.33 31.36 4.03
C ARG A 585 10.66 31.27 4.79
N GLN A 586 10.60 31.26 6.13
CA GLN A 586 11.76 31.19 7.03
C GLN A 586 12.04 29.76 7.55
N ILE A 587 11.38 28.76 6.99
CA ILE A 587 11.64 27.33 7.27
C ILE A 587 12.19 26.72 6.00
N HIS A 588 13.16 25.81 6.15
CA HIS A 588 13.62 24.98 5.05
C HIS A 588 12.41 24.31 4.38
N PRO A 589 12.25 24.35 3.03
CA PRO A 589 11.06 23.85 2.35
C PRO A 589 10.67 22.42 2.72
N VAL A 590 11.68 21.61 3.06
CA VAL A 590 11.52 20.21 3.46
C VAL A 590 11.23 20.04 4.94
N MET A 591 11.61 20.96 5.84
CA MET A 591 11.30 20.87 7.28
C MET A 591 9.91 21.46 7.60
N SER A 592 8.97 21.22 6.70
CA SER A 592 7.69 21.92 6.75
C SER A 592 6.76 21.33 7.81
N ARG A 593 6.78 20.01 8.06
CA ARG A 593 5.85 19.29 8.97
C ARG A 593 6.64 18.48 10.02
N HIS A 594 5.98 18.12 11.13
CA HIS A 594 6.53 17.27 12.20
C HIS A 594 7.82 17.80 12.85
N VAL A 595 8.04 19.12 12.79
CA VAL A 595 9.17 19.78 13.45
C VAL A 595 8.83 20.12 14.90
N ARG A 596 9.86 20.12 15.76
CA ARG A 596 9.78 20.50 17.17
C ARG A 596 10.59 21.75 17.43
N LEU A 597 10.09 22.63 18.31
CA LEU A 597 10.89 23.78 18.78
C LEU A 597 11.99 23.27 19.70
N MET A 598 13.17 23.89 19.60
CA MET A 598 14.32 23.59 20.45
C MET A 598 14.85 24.86 21.11
N ILE A 599 15.20 24.75 22.39
CA ILE A 599 15.81 25.82 23.17
C ILE A 599 17.15 25.39 23.75
N THR A 600 17.98 26.36 24.13
CA THR A 600 19.23 26.11 24.85
C THR A 600 18.94 25.48 26.21
N LYS A 601 19.73 24.49 26.61
CA LYS A 601 19.63 23.91 27.95
C LYS A 601 19.85 24.98 29.04
N GLY A 602 18.95 25.02 30.01
CA GLY A 602 18.94 26.04 31.08
C GLY A 602 17.98 27.22 30.85
N SER A 603 17.43 27.38 29.64
CA SER A 603 16.38 28.37 29.36
C SER A 603 15.02 27.98 29.97
N ASP A 604 14.23 28.97 30.40
CA ASP A 604 12.87 28.74 30.93
C ASP A 604 11.92 28.28 29.82
N ARG A 605 11.38 27.07 29.98
CA ARG A 605 10.45 26.43 29.03
C ARG A 605 9.13 27.18 28.92
N LYS A 606 8.64 27.77 30.00
CA LYS A 606 7.33 28.46 30.02
C LYS A 606 7.41 29.83 29.34
N ALA A 607 8.58 30.46 29.37
CA ALA A 607 8.79 31.77 28.74
C ALA A 607 8.77 31.73 27.19
N VAL A 608 8.96 30.56 26.58
CA VAL A 608 8.94 30.40 25.11
C VAL A 608 7.56 30.69 24.51
N GLU A 609 6.49 30.49 25.29
CA GLU A 609 5.11 30.78 24.86
C GLU A 609 4.87 32.29 24.68
N SER A 610 5.54 33.12 25.48
CA SER A 610 5.42 34.58 25.44
C SER A 610 6.55 35.27 24.67
N ASP A 611 7.72 34.64 24.53
CA ASP A 611 8.88 35.17 23.80
C ASP A 611 9.47 34.13 22.83
N PRO A 612 9.05 34.16 21.54
CA PRO A 612 9.59 33.28 20.52
C PRO A 612 11.08 33.49 20.20
N THR A 613 11.71 34.57 20.68
CA THR A 613 13.15 34.80 20.48
C THR A 613 14.03 33.82 21.27
N LEU A 614 13.45 33.12 22.24
CA LEU A 614 14.10 32.05 23.01
C LEU A 614 14.30 30.75 22.21
N VAL A 615 13.64 30.61 21.05
CA VAL A 615 13.78 29.43 20.19
C VAL A 615 15.16 29.43 19.52
N ALA A 616 15.98 28.44 19.86
CA ALA A 616 17.32 28.28 19.33
C ALA A 616 17.32 27.60 17.95
N ALA A 617 16.49 26.57 17.77
CA ALA A 617 16.39 25.79 16.54
C ALA A 617 15.01 25.14 16.33
N LEU A 618 14.75 24.61 15.13
CA LEU A 618 13.68 23.65 14.84
C LEU A 618 14.30 22.27 14.60
N GLY A 619 13.93 21.26 15.38
CA GLY A 619 14.38 19.89 15.23
C GLY A 619 13.39 19.01 14.45
N ALA A 620 13.90 18.03 13.72
CA ALA A 620 13.14 16.97 13.09
C ALA A 620 13.87 15.64 13.29
N PHE A 621 13.25 14.69 13.99
CA PHE A 621 13.79 13.35 14.18
C PHE A 621 13.80 12.58 12.86
N ASP A 622 14.72 11.63 12.69
CA ASP A 622 14.69 10.70 11.55
C ASP A 622 13.54 9.70 11.73
N ILE A 623 13.35 9.20 12.97
CA ILE A 623 12.29 8.27 13.39
C ILE A 623 11.50 8.96 14.52
N PRO A 624 10.22 9.33 14.33
CA PRO A 624 9.44 10.04 15.34
C PRO A 624 9.35 9.33 16.70
N GLU A 625 9.31 8.00 16.70
CA GLU A 625 9.23 7.17 17.91
C GLU A 625 10.52 7.21 18.74
N GLU A 626 11.64 7.65 18.15
CA GLU A 626 12.92 7.85 18.85
C GLU A 626 13.08 9.28 19.39
N SER A 627 11.98 10.05 19.42
CA SER A 627 12.01 11.40 19.99
C SER A 627 12.42 11.40 21.46
N THR A 628 13.19 12.41 21.84
CA THR A 628 13.70 12.58 23.20
C THR A 628 13.73 14.05 23.55
N GLU A 629 13.67 14.34 24.85
CA GLU A 629 13.62 15.68 25.40
C GLU A 629 14.98 16.40 25.34
N GLU A 630 16.08 15.66 25.50
CA GLU A 630 17.44 16.20 25.44
C GLU A 630 18.19 15.67 24.22
N VAL A 631 18.76 16.58 23.43
CA VAL A 631 19.57 16.24 22.25
C VAL A 631 20.86 17.03 22.22
N LEU A 632 21.88 16.46 21.57
CA LEU A 632 23.14 17.14 21.26
C LEU A 632 23.08 17.65 19.82
N CYS A 633 23.36 18.92 19.60
CA CYS A 633 23.28 19.56 18.29
C CYS A 633 24.68 19.82 17.76
N LEU A 634 25.00 19.19 16.62
CA LEU A 634 26.24 19.42 15.88
C LEU A 634 25.94 20.31 14.66
N GLN A 635 26.51 21.52 14.65
CA GLN A 635 26.39 22.40 13.48
C GLN A 635 27.28 21.89 12.34
N LEU A 636 26.70 21.62 11.17
CA LEU A 636 27.44 21.19 9.99
C LEU A 636 27.79 22.36 9.06
N ALA A 637 26.86 23.30 8.86
CA ALA A 637 27.01 24.44 7.96
C ALA A 637 26.38 25.75 8.51
N THR A 638 26.74 26.89 7.92
CA THR A 638 26.36 28.24 8.40
C THR A 638 24.91 28.66 8.21
N GLU A 639 24.22 28.18 7.17
CA GLU A 639 22.82 28.56 6.89
C GLU A 639 21.84 27.52 7.46
N ALA A 640 22.04 27.22 8.74
CA ALA A 640 21.09 26.64 9.68
C ALA A 640 20.99 25.11 9.81
N LEU A 641 21.45 24.27 8.88
CA LEU A 641 21.28 22.81 9.07
C LEU A 641 22.41 22.15 9.87
N GLY A 642 22.05 21.25 10.77
CA GLY A 642 22.97 20.42 11.55
C GLY A 642 22.33 19.10 12.00
N LEU A 643 23.10 18.28 12.70
CA LEU A 643 22.66 16.96 13.18
C LEU A 643 22.18 17.06 14.63
N MET A 644 21.06 16.38 14.91
CA MET A 644 20.69 16.01 16.27
C MET A 644 21.32 14.67 16.60
N LEU A 645 21.96 14.58 17.75
CA LEU A 645 22.76 13.45 18.18
C LEU A 645 22.38 13.00 19.60
N ARG A 646 22.66 11.74 19.89
CA ARG A 646 22.68 11.15 21.24
C ARG A 646 24.08 10.62 21.53
N ARG A 647 24.56 10.80 22.76
CA ARG A 647 25.83 10.21 23.21
C ARG A 647 25.57 8.87 23.88
N GLY A 648 26.27 7.82 23.45
CA GLY A 648 26.23 6.48 24.05
C GLY A 648 27.12 6.37 25.30
N GLY A 649 26.97 5.28 26.04
CA GLY A 649 27.78 4.97 27.24
C GLY A 649 29.28 4.81 26.95
N ASP A 650 29.62 4.45 25.71
CA ASP A 650 30.99 4.35 25.18
C ASP A 650 31.60 5.72 24.77
N GLY A 651 30.86 6.80 24.98
CA GLY A 651 31.28 8.16 24.63
C GLY A 651 31.10 8.53 23.16
N LYS A 652 30.63 7.61 22.32
CA LYS A 652 30.42 7.82 20.88
C LYS A 652 29.04 8.40 20.59
N PHE A 653 28.82 8.86 19.36
CA PHE A 653 27.62 9.61 18.97
C PHE A 653 26.77 8.85 17.95
N GLN A 654 25.46 8.94 18.14
CA GLN A 654 24.43 8.38 17.27
C GLN A 654 23.57 9.49 16.69
N ARG A 655 23.24 9.41 15.40
CA ARG A 655 22.31 10.35 14.77
C ARG A 655 20.86 10.05 15.18
N LEU A 656 20.13 11.10 15.55
CA LEU A 656 18.68 11.07 15.84
C LEU A 656 17.84 11.84 14.81
N GLY A 657 18.46 12.77 14.08
CA GLY A 657 17.76 13.61 13.11
C GLY A 657 18.52 14.86 12.72
N LEU A 658 17.78 15.87 12.26
CA LEU A 658 18.31 17.15 11.79
C LEU A 658 17.71 18.31 12.58
N PHE A 659 18.41 19.44 12.62
CA PHE A 659 17.85 20.70 13.08
C PHE A 659 18.14 21.84 12.12
N GLN A 660 17.27 22.85 12.14
CA GLN A 660 17.46 24.15 11.53
C GLN A 660 17.69 25.21 12.61
N LEU A 661 18.87 25.84 12.64
CA LEU A 661 19.28 26.93 13.52
C LEU A 661 18.48 28.22 13.25
N TYR A 662 17.98 28.83 14.32
CA TYR A 662 17.35 30.15 14.28
C TYR A 662 18.18 31.20 15.02
N LYS A 663 18.81 30.80 16.12
CA LYS A 663 19.65 31.68 16.94
C LYS A 663 21.11 31.54 16.54
N SER A 664 21.63 32.54 15.82
CA SER A 664 22.95 32.44 15.17
C SER A 664 24.13 32.37 16.12
N ASP A 665 23.99 32.90 17.33
CA ASP A 665 25.00 32.94 18.39
C ASP A 665 25.04 31.65 19.25
N TRP A 666 24.17 30.66 18.98
CA TRP A 666 24.04 29.46 19.81
C TRP A 666 25.33 28.64 19.92
N PHE A 667 26.27 28.82 18.99
CA PHE A 667 27.55 28.10 18.90
C PHE A 667 28.79 28.99 19.09
N ASP A 668 28.64 30.30 19.35
CA ASP A 668 29.76 31.25 19.29
C ASP A 668 30.81 31.01 20.39
N ASP A 669 30.39 30.60 21.60
CA ASP A 669 31.24 30.39 22.78
C ASP A 669 31.49 28.90 23.11
N VAL A 670 31.57 28.05 22.08
CA VAL A 670 31.69 26.59 22.23
C VAL A 670 32.98 26.08 21.61
N ASP A 671 33.76 25.32 22.38
CA ASP A 671 34.99 24.69 21.91
C ASP A 671 34.72 23.54 20.92
N GLU A 672 35.68 23.29 20.02
CA GLU A 672 35.64 22.10 19.16
C GLU A 672 35.78 20.83 20.00
N THR A 673 34.99 19.82 19.68
CA THR A 673 34.95 18.52 20.34
C THR A 673 35.20 17.40 19.33
N ASP A 674 35.91 16.36 19.78
CA ASP A 674 36.05 15.11 19.04
C ASP A 674 34.71 14.36 18.98
N ILE A 675 34.23 14.08 17.77
CA ILE A 675 32.97 13.40 17.53
C ILE A 675 33.24 12.11 16.74
N SER A 676 32.95 10.98 17.35
CA SER A 676 32.98 9.66 16.68
C SER A 676 31.55 9.21 16.41
N LEU A 677 31.08 9.34 15.16
CA LEU A 677 29.75 8.91 14.75
C LEU A 677 29.76 7.42 14.37
N VAL A 678 28.95 6.62 15.06
CA VAL A 678 29.02 5.15 14.99
C VAL A 678 27.66 4.47 14.97
N THR A 679 27.72 3.15 15.16
CA THR A 679 26.64 2.19 15.15
C THR A 679 26.09 2.00 16.57
N ALA A 680 24.84 1.54 16.66
CA ALA A 680 24.22 1.26 17.95
C ALA A 680 24.85 0.00 18.56
N VAL A 681 25.32 0.09 19.80
CA VAL A 681 25.71 -1.07 20.63
C VAL A 681 24.57 -1.42 21.57
N GLN A 682 24.32 -2.72 21.70
CA GLN A 682 23.44 -3.35 22.68
C GLN A 682 23.74 -2.83 24.10
N GLU A 683 22.85 -2.01 24.66
CA GLU A 683 22.73 -1.87 26.11
C GLU A 683 21.32 -2.31 26.51
N GLY A 684 21.25 -3.40 27.27
CA GLY A 684 20.06 -3.76 28.03
C GLY A 684 19.82 -2.72 29.11
N LYS A 685 18.92 -1.78 28.84
CA LYS A 685 18.24 -0.96 29.84
C LYS A 685 16.83 -0.70 29.36
N GLU A 686 15.91 -0.77 30.31
CA GLU A 686 14.47 -0.64 30.20
C GLU A 686 14.06 0.46 29.21
N ALA A 687 13.21 0.08 28.27
CA ALA A 687 12.42 1.06 27.53
C ALA A 687 11.54 1.78 28.56
N ASN A 688 11.86 3.04 28.85
CA ASN A 688 11.00 3.92 29.62
C ASN A 688 9.59 3.94 28.98
N PRO A 689 8.52 3.96 29.79
CA PRO A 689 7.16 3.82 29.29
C PRO A 689 6.82 4.96 28.33
N CYS A 690 6.35 4.59 27.14
CA CYS A 690 5.86 5.52 26.13
C CYS A 690 4.76 6.42 26.73
N HIS A 691 5.02 7.73 26.82
CA HIS A 691 3.99 8.74 27.01
C HIS A 691 3.15 8.90 25.70
N PRO A 692 1.87 9.31 25.79
CA PRO A 692 0.81 8.95 24.85
C PRO A 692 0.69 9.90 23.64
N TRP A 693 1.75 10.03 22.83
CA TRP A 693 1.73 10.84 21.61
C TRP A 693 2.51 10.19 20.45
N ALA A 694 1.94 9.16 19.81
CA ALA A 694 2.35 8.75 18.46
C ALA A 694 1.14 8.18 17.68
N ARG A 695 0.70 8.97 16.70
CA ARG A 695 -0.37 8.68 15.73
C ARG A 695 0.21 7.94 14.51
N ASN A 696 -0.45 6.86 14.08
CA ASN A 696 -0.39 6.15 12.77
C ASN A 696 0.98 5.85 12.10
N PRO A 697 1.33 4.56 11.87
CA PRO A 697 2.25 4.13 10.83
C PRO A 697 1.54 3.84 9.49
N PRO A 698 2.18 4.11 8.32
CA PRO A 698 1.66 3.67 7.03
C PRO A 698 1.95 2.23 6.63
N ARG A 699 1.10 1.74 5.74
CA ARG A 699 0.91 0.34 5.36
C ARG A 699 1.96 -0.21 4.38
N ARG A 700 2.22 -1.52 4.56
CA ARG A 700 2.77 -2.57 3.65
C ARG A 700 4.29 -2.77 3.58
N CYS A 701 4.78 -3.66 4.45
CA CYS A 701 5.60 -4.85 4.12
C CYS A 701 5.26 -5.93 5.16
N THR A 702 5.04 -7.15 4.71
CA THR A 702 4.63 -8.32 5.48
C THR A 702 5.12 -9.52 4.66
N GLU A 703 5.84 -10.52 5.15
CA GLU A 703 6.48 -10.79 6.44
C GLU A 703 7.87 -11.45 6.22
N TYR A 704 8.60 -11.78 7.30
CA TYR A 704 8.54 -13.14 7.87
C TYR A 704 9.52 -13.25 9.03
N LEU A 705 9.05 -13.54 10.23
CA LEU A 705 9.86 -14.21 11.26
C LEU A 705 10.03 -15.66 10.77
N THR A 706 11.21 -16.28 10.86
CA THR A 706 11.49 -17.22 11.93
C THR A 706 12.96 -17.67 11.86
N SER A 707 13.71 -17.52 12.96
CA SER A 707 14.22 -18.67 13.73
C SER A 707 15.22 -18.22 14.81
N CYS A 708 14.72 -18.11 16.04
CA CYS A 708 15.39 -18.66 17.22
C CYS A 708 14.30 -19.38 18.03
N PRO A 709 14.64 -20.51 18.68
CA PRO A 709 13.65 -21.52 19.03
C PRO A 709 12.69 -21.02 20.10
N PRO A 710 11.37 -21.23 19.94
CA PRO A 710 10.42 -20.91 20.98
C PRO A 710 10.70 -21.79 22.19
N SER A 711 10.63 -21.20 23.39
CA SER A 711 10.28 -21.97 24.57
C SER A 711 8.98 -22.71 24.24
N ALA A 712 9.03 -24.02 24.03
CA ALA A 712 7.91 -24.91 23.68
C ALA A 712 6.77 -24.21 22.87
N ALA A 713 6.84 -24.23 21.54
CA ALA A 713 5.87 -23.58 20.66
C ALA A 713 4.41 -23.91 21.05
N LYS A 714 3.67 -22.90 21.53
CA LYS A 714 2.25 -23.04 21.88
C LYS A 714 1.40 -23.01 20.61
N GLN A 715 0.84 -24.13 20.20
CA GLN A 715 -0.04 -24.27 19.04
C GLN A 715 -1.51 -24.01 19.44
N VAL A 716 -2.29 -23.41 18.54
CA VAL A 716 -3.73 -23.17 18.75
C VAL A 716 -4.55 -23.83 17.64
N ILE A 717 -5.55 -24.64 18.01
CA ILE A 717 -6.58 -25.10 17.07
C ILE A 717 -7.75 -24.12 17.10
N VAL A 718 -8.19 -23.67 15.92
CA VAL A 718 -9.41 -22.87 15.75
C VAL A 718 -10.45 -23.72 15.04
N VAL A 719 -11.62 -23.89 15.64
CA VAL A 719 -12.72 -24.69 15.09
C VAL A 719 -13.74 -23.76 14.44
N GLY A 720 -13.87 -23.84 13.11
CA GLY A 720 -14.78 -23.04 12.29
C GLY A 720 -14.07 -21.96 11.47
N ALA A 721 -14.23 -22.02 10.13
CA ALA A 721 -13.72 -21.03 9.17
C ALA A 721 -14.70 -19.86 8.95
N GLY A 722 -15.52 -19.53 9.95
CA GLY A 722 -16.34 -18.33 9.92
C GLY A 722 -15.52 -17.05 10.13
N PRO A 723 -16.16 -15.87 10.04
CA PRO A 723 -15.46 -14.59 10.12
C PRO A 723 -14.63 -14.41 11.39
N SER A 724 -15.14 -14.90 12.53
CA SER A 724 -14.42 -14.81 13.82
C SER A 724 -13.24 -15.77 13.90
N GLY A 725 -13.39 -17.00 13.39
CA GLY A 725 -12.30 -17.98 13.37
C GLY A 725 -11.18 -17.56 12.44
N LEU A 726 -11.52 -17.08 11.24
CA LEU A 726 -10.56 -16.54 10.28
C LEU A 726 -9.84 -15.29 10.81
N LEU A 727 -10.56 -14.35 11.44
CA LEU A 727 -9.93 -13.16 12.03
C LEU A 727 -8.98 -13.53 13.17
N LEU A 728 -9.37 -14.46 14.04
CA LEU A 728 -8.51 -14.94 15.13
C LEU A 728 -7.27 -15.64 14.59
N ALA A 729 -7.45 -16.54 13.63
CA ALA A 729 -6.36 -17.26 12.98
C ALA A 729 -5.37 -16.30 12.31
N LEU A 730 -5.89 -15.28 11.62
CA LEU A 730 -5.07 -14.24 10.98
C LEU A 730 -4.28 -13.41 11.99
N LEU A 731 -4.91 -12.96 13.10
CA LEU A 731 -4.25 -12.19 14.15
C LEU A 731 -3.15 -13.00 14.85
N LEU A 732 -3.46 -14.25 15.24
CA LEU A 732 -2.51 -15.14 15.91
C LEU A 732 -1.33 -15.50 15.00
N SER A 733 -1.57 -15.88 13.75
CA SER A 733 -0.50 -16.19 12.80
C SER A 733 0.37 -14.97 12.49
N LYS A 734 -0.23 -13.77 12.42
CA LYS A 734 0.53 -12.52 12.28
C LYS A 734 1.44 -12.23 13.46
N HIS A 735 1.04 -12.64 14.67
CA HIS A 735 1.85 -12.54 15.87
C HIS A 735 2.92 -13.66 15.97
N GLY A 736 2.87 -14.67 15.10
CA GLY A 736 3.81 -15.80 15.08
C GLY A 736 3.35 -17.02 15.87
N ILE A 737 2.08 -17.08 16.27
CA ILE A 737 1.49 -18.23 16.97
C ILE A 737 1.00 -19.24 15.91
N PRO A 738 1.46 -20.50 15.92
CA PRO A 738 0.99 -21.51 14.97
C PRO A 738 -0.50 -21.81 15.16
N VAL A 739 -1.27 -21.71 14.07
CA VAL A 739 -2.72 -21.97 14.06
C VAL A 739 -3.08 -23.08 13.09
N HIS A 740 -3.88 -24.04 13.55
CA HIS A 740 -4.52 -25.06 12.73
C HIS A 740 -6.03 -24.85 12.73
N LEU A 741 -6.61 -24.53 11.58
CA LEU A 741 -8.03 -24.26 11.44
C LEU A 741 -8.78 -25.52 10.94
N LEU A 742 -9.82 -25.92 11.66
CA LEU A 742 -10.67 -27.08 11.33
C LEU A 742 -12.05 -26.58 10.87
N GLU A 743 -12.45 -26.91 9.63
CA GLU A 743 -13.75 -26.53 9.08
C GLU A 743 -14.54 -27.77 8.64
N ALA A 744 -15.80 -27.84 9.06
CA ALA A 744 -16.68 -28.97 8.75
C ALA A 744 -17.10 -29.01 7.28
N SER A 745 -17.24 -27.85 6.64
CA SER A 745 -17.61 -27.68 5.24
C SER A 745 -16.40 -27.87 4.32
N ASP A 746 -16.63 -27.89 3.01
CA ASP A 746 -15.57 -27.92 1.99
C ASP A 746 -15.31 -26.57 1.33
N ARG A 747 -15.98 -25.52 1.82
CA ARG A 747 -15.91 -24.13 1.34
C ARG A 747 -16.43 -23.18 2.40
N LEU A 748 -16.18 -21.88 2.21
CA LEU A 748 -16.74 -20.80 3.04
C LEU A 748 -18.26 -20.68 2.88
N ASP A 749 -18.93 -20.12 3.90
CA ASP A 749 -20.39 -19.85 3.90
C ASP A 749 -20.72 -18.71 2.91
N ASP A 750 -21.75 -18.92 2.07
CA ASP A 750 -22.22 -17.97 1.05
C ASP A 750 -23.57 -17.30 1.42
N GLN A 751 -24.08 -17.54 2.64
CA GLN A 751 -25.33 -16.95 3.09
C GLN A 751 -25.21 -15.44 3.37
N PRO A 752 -26.28 -14.65 3.11
CA PRO A 752 -26.30 -13.21 3.35
C PRO A 752 -26.42 -12.93 4.85
N ARG A 753 -25.30 -12.98 5.56
CA ARG A 753 -25.16 -12.60 6.98
C ARG A 753 -24.77 -11.13 7.11
N ALA A 754 -24.10 -10.75 8.20
CA ALA A 754 -23.69 -9.37 8.44
C ALA A 754 -22.86 -8.79 7.26
N ALA A 755 -22.99 -7.49 7.03
CA ALA A 755 -22.21 -6.77 6.01
C ALA A 755 -21.54 -5.52 6.57
N HIS A 756 -22.09 -4.97 7.65
CA HIS A 756 -21.64 -3.75 8.32
C HIS A 756 -20.92 -4.10 9.63
N TYR A 757 -19.71 -3.57 9.81
CA TYR A 757 -18.88 -3.77 10.99
C TYR A 757 -18.74 -2.43 11.71
N GLY A 758 -19.26 -2.34 12.94
CA GLY A 758 -19.34 -1.08 13.68
C GLY A 758 -17.98 -0.57 14.18
N PRO A 759 -17.93 0.68 14.69
CA PRO A 759 -16.68 1.31 15.17
C PRO A 759 -15.82 0.44 16.09
N PRO A 760 -16.38 -0.33 17.05
CA PRO A 760 -15.59 -1.18 17.93
C PRO A 760 -14.79 -2.27 17.22
N ALA A 761 -15.16 -2.68 16.01
CA ALA A 761 -14.42 -3.68 15.24
C ALA A 761 -13.22 -3.11 14.46
N MET A 762 -13.19 -1.79 14.22
CA MET A 762 -12.15 -1.15 13.40
C MET A 762 -10.73 -1.37 13.93
N PRO A 763 -10.47 -1.29 15.26
CA PRO A 763 -9.14 -1.59 15.79
C PRO A 763 -8.66 -3.00 15.46
N ASP A 764 -9.53 -4.01 15.49
CA ASP A 764 -9.13 -5.41 15.25
C ASP A 764 -8.88 -5.68 13.76
N LEU A 765 -9.71 -5.12 12.88
CA LEU A 765 -9.48 -5.16 11.43
C LEU A 765 -8.21 -4.39 11.03
N TYR A 766 -7.89 -3.32 11.76
CA TYR A 766 -6.64 -2.58 11.60
C TYR A 766 -5.43 -3.40 12.08
N ARG A 767 -5.51 -4.01 13.28
CA ARG A 767 -4.47 -4.92 13.82
C ARG A 767 -4.21 -6.11 12.91
N ALA A 768 -5.24 -6.69 12.33
CA ALA A 768 -5.13 -7.75 11.33
C ALA A 768 -4.46 -7.27 10.02
N GLY A 769 -4.43 -5.96 9.76
CA GLY A 769 -3.82 -5.36 8.56
C GLY A 769 -4.76 -5.28 7.35
N ILE A 770 -6.01 -5.69 7.48
CA ILE A 770 -6.97 -5.83 6.37
C ILE A 770 -7.90 -4.63 6.20
N LEU A 771 -8.00 -3.71 7.17
CA LEU A 771 -9.02 -2.64 7.15
C LEU A 771 -9.05 -1.77 5.86
N GLU A 772 -7.92 -1.35 5.29
CA GLU A 772 -7.93 -0.57 4.03
C GLU A 772 -8.42 -1.41 2.87
N GLU A 773 -8.07 -2.70 2.85
CA GLU A 773 -8.49 -3.59 1.77
C GLU A 773 -10.01 -3.84 1.84
N VAL A 774 -10.54 -3.99 3.07
CA VAL A 774 -11.99 -4.04 3.32
C VAL A 774 -12.67 -2.77 2.81
N ARG A 775 -12.13 -1.58 3.09
CA ARG A 775 -12.69 -0.29 2.61
C ARG A 775 -12.54 -0.08 1.11
N ARG A 776 -11.45 -0.58 0.53
CA ARG A 776 -11.16 -0.50 -0.90
C ARG A 776 -12.15 -1.34 -1.69
N ARG A 777 -12.33 -2.61 -1.32
CA ARG A 777 -13.28 -3.55 -1.94
C ARG A 777 -14.73 -3.21 -1.63
N GLY A 778 -15.00 -2.78 -0.41
CA GLY A 778 -16.32 -2.44 0.08
C GLY A 778 -16.59 -0.94 0.09
N MET A 779 -17.17 -0.45 1.17
CA MET A 779 -17.49 0.98 1.39
C MET A 779 -17.46 1.36 2.88
N THR A 780 -17.53 2.66 3.15
CA THR A 780 -17.64 3.21 4.51
C THR A 780 -18.94 3.99 4.60
N LEU A 781 -19.76 3.68 5.60
CA LEU A 781 -21.04 4.36 5.79
C LEU A 781 -20.83 5.62 6.63
N SER A 782 -21.54 6.68 6.27
CA SER A 782 -21.50 7.94 7.01
C SER A 782 -22.84 8.30 7.61
N THR A 783 -23.97 7.80 7.12
CA THR A 783 -25.29 8.23 7.61
C THR A 783 -26.20 7.07 8.02
N MET A 784 -26.95 7.27 9.10
CA MET A 784 -27.94 6.32 9.58
C MET A 784 -29.16 7.04 10.14
N CYS A 785 -30.35 6.61 9.74
CA CYS A 785 -31.60 7.25 10.19
C CYS A 785 -32.71 6.25 10.50
N TRP A 786 -33.66 6.73 11.31
CA TRP A 786 -34.95 6.12 11.55
C TRP A 786 -36.03 6.89 10.80
N ARG A 787 -36.99 6.16 10.23
CA ARG A 787 -38.03 6.69 9.36
C ARG A 787 -39.42 6.25 9.79
N SER A 788 -40.37 7.12 9.49
CA SER A 788 -41.80 6.85 9.62
C SER A 788 -42.21 5.71 8.69
N PRO A 789 -43.09 4.79 9.12
CA PRO A 789 -43.56 3.73 8.25
C PRO A 789 -44.62 4.18 7.24
N THR A 790 -45.26 5.33 7.43
CA THR A 790 -46.39 5.77 6.60
C THR A 790 -45.94 6.52 5.34
N ASP A 791 -45.02 7.46 5.50
CA ASP A 791 -44.55 8.36 4.44
C ASP A 791 -43.04 8.29 4.24
N HIS A 792 -42.34 7.42 4.98
CA HIS A 792 -40.88 7.28 4.98
C HIS A 792 -40.12 8.57 5.33
N SER A 793 -40.80 9.54 5.95
CA SER A 793 -40.19 10.76 6.45
C SER A 793 -39.17 10.45 7.55
N ARG A 794 -38.13 11.27 7.65
CA ARG A 794 -37.03 11.08 8.59
C ARG A 794 -37.47 11.51 10.01
N ILE A 795 -37.33 10.61 10.98
CA ILE A 795 -37.64 10.86 12.39
C ILE A 795 -36.42 11.47 13.09
N ALA A 796 -35.34 10.71 13.14
CA ALA A 796 -34.05 11.08 13.73
C ALA A 796 -32.92 10.28 13.07
N GLY A 797 -31.68 10.72 13.22
CA GLY A 797 -30.51 10.00 12.72
C GLY A 797 -29.21 10.70 13.06
N PHE A 798 -28.09 10.16 12.58
CA PHE A 798 -26.76 10.70 12.82
C PHE A 798 -25.85 10.57 11.61
N ASN A 799 -24.79 11.36 11.59
CA ASN A 799 -23.70 11.35 10.63
C ASN A 799 -22.39 10.90 11.31
N ALA A 800 -22.00 9.65 11.09
CA ALA A 800 -20.74 9.10 11.54
C ALA A 800 -19.50 9.76 10.89
N GLY A 801 -19.66 10.75 10.01
CA GLY A 801 -18.58 11.60 9.50
C GLY A 801 -17.69 12.18 10.61
N VAL A 802 -18.24 12.43 11.79
CA VAL A 802 -17.49 12.88 12.99
C VAL A 802 -16.46 11.86 13.50
N LEU A 803 -16.53 10.61 13.06
CA LEU A 803 -15.58 9.53 13.36
C LEU A 803 -14.52 9.31 12.28
N ARG A 804 -14.45 10.18 11.26
CA ARG A 804 -13.49 10.04 10.14
C ARG A 804 -12.04 10.17 10.58
N ASP A 805 -11.79 10.91 11.66
CA ASP A 805 -10.46 11.12 12.22
C ASP A 805 -10.55 11.17 13.75
N ILE A 806 -10.47 9.99 14.37
CA ILE A 806 -10.27 9.81 15.81
C ILE A 806 -8.81 9.43 16.00
N ASP A 807 -7.99 10.40 16.38
CA ASP A 807 -6.54 10.26 16.58
C ASP A 807 -5.78 9.67 15.38
N GLY A 808 -6.13 10.13 14.17
CA GLY A 808 -5.57 9.65 12.92
C GLY A 808 -6.29 8.43 12.35
N GLN A 809 -7.20 7.80 13.09
CA GLN A 809 -7.92 6.61 12.65
C GLN A 809 -9.35 6.94 12.27
N ASP A 810 -9.74 6.51 11.07
CA ASP A 810 -11.14 6.50 10.69
C ASP A 810 -11.82 5.32 11.40
N LEU A 811 -12.76 5.60 12.31
CA LEU A 811 -13.52 4.60 13.06
C LEU A 811 -14.93 4.38 12.51
N ARG A 812 -15.26 4.95 11.35
CA ARG A 812 -16.58 4.79 10.75
C ARG A 812 -16.88 3.33 10.42
N THR A 813 -18.14 2.97 10.57
CA THR A 813 -18.70 1.69 10.17
C THR A 813 -18.27 1.36 8.73
N THR A 814 -17.55 0.25 8.59
CA THR A 814 -17.08 -0.22 7.28
C THR A 814 -17.98 -1.37 6.84
N CYS A 815 -18.21 -1.46 5.53
CA CYS A 815 -19.04 -2.47 4.93
C CYS A 815 -18.27 -3.24 3.85
N LEU A 816 -18.26 -4.56 3.98
CA LEU A 816 -17.86 -5.51 2.96
C LEU A 816 -18.70 -6.76 3.19
N VAL A 817 -19.34 -7.27 2.13
CA VAL A 817 -20.16 -8.48 2.24
C VAL A 817 -19.35 -9.63 2.84
N LEU A 818 -19.96 -10.39 3.75
CA LEU A 818 -19.21 -11.34 4.61
C LEU A 818 -18.37 -12.34 3.81
N GLN A 819 -18.92 -12.87 2.71
CA GLN A 819 -18.22 -13.80 1.83
C GLN A 819 -16.89 -13.23 1.32
N ASP A 820 -16.88 -11.94 0.93
CA ASP A 820 -15.67 -11.28 0.45
C ASP A 820 -14.67 -11.00 1.57
N LEU A 821 -15.18 -10.72 2.79
CA LEU A 821 -14.34 -10.53 3.97
C LEU A 821 -13.70 -11.86 4.39
N ASP A 822 -14.47 -12.93 4.45
CA ASP A 822 -13.99 -14.28 4.80
C ASP A 822 -12.97 -14.76 3.79
N GLN A 823 -13.23 -14.59 2.50
CA GLN A 823 -12.25 -14.92 1.46
C GLN A 823 -10.97 -14.09 1.61
N LEU A 824 -11.07 -12.79 1.88
CA LEU A 824 -9.90 -11.94 2.11
C LEU A 824 -9.06 -12.42 3.30
N MET A 825 -9.72 -12.77 4.41
CA MET A 825 -9.02 -13.24 5.61
C MET A 825 -8.40 -14.62 5.39
N LEU A 826 -9.08 -15.52 4.69
CA LEU A 826 -8.56 -16.84 4.31
C LEU A 826 -7.33 -16.71 3.39
N ASP A 827 -7.42 -15.85 2.36
CA ASP A 827 -6.32 -15.63 1.42
C ASP A 827 -5.09 -15.08 2.16
N GLU A 828 -5.26 -14.07 3.02
CA GLU A 828 -4.16 -13.54 3.83
C GLU A 828 -3.64 -14.61 4.81
N PHE A 829 -4.50 -15.37 5.49
CA PHE A 829 -4.06 -16.43 6.41
C PHE A 829 -3.21 -17.51 5.71
N LEU A 830 -3.62 -17.97 4.53
CA LEU A 830 -2.94 -19.01 3.77
C LEU A 830 -1.69 -18.51 3.05
N THR A 831 -1.81 -17.44 2.26
CA THR A 831 -0.75 -17.01 1.34
C THR A 831 0.34 -16.22 2.04
N LYS A 832 -0.05 -15.46 3.06
CA LYS A 832 0.82 -14.53 3.74
C LYS A 832 1.49 -15.22 4.90
N TYR A 833 0.74 -15.82 5.82
CA TYR A 833 1.29 -16.41 7.05
C TYR A 833 1.47 -17.94 7.02
N GLY A 834 1.19 -18.60 5.88
CA GLY A 834 1.35 -20.05 5.73
C GLY A 834 0.42 -20.87 6.64
N GLY A 835 -0.75 -20.33 6.97
CA GLY A 835 -1.71 -20.97 7.87
C GLY A 835 -2.24 -22.31 7.34
N GLU A 836 -2.60 -23.21 8.25
CA GLU A 836 -3.13 -24.54 7.90
C GLU A 836 -4.66 -24.56 8.06
N VAL A 837 -5.36 -24.98 7.01
CA VAL A 837 -6.82 -25.21 7.04
C VAL A 837 -7.11 -26.65 6.62
N SER A 838 -7.86 -27.36 7.47
CA SER A 838 -8.39 -28.69 7.18
C SER A 838 -9.89 -28.62 6.93
N TRP A 839 -10.27 -28.61 5.65
CA TRP A 839 -11.65 -28.68 5.18
C TRP A 839 -12.24 -30.08 5.34
N ARG A 840 -13.56 -30.20 5.47
CA ARG A 840 -14.26 -31.47 5.77
C ARG A 840 -13.77 -32.16 7.05
N HIS A 841 -13.37 -31.36 8.03
CA HIS A 841 -12.95 -31.82 9.36
C HIS A 841 -13.97 -31.34 10.39
N LYS A 842 -15.05 -32.13 10.52
CA LYS A 842 -16.12 -31.81 11.45
C LYS A 842 -15.72 -32.26 12.85
N VAL A 843 -15.54 -31.31 13.76
CA VAL A 843 -15.33 -31.62 15.17
C VAL A 843 -16.57 -32.30 15.74
N LEU A 844 -16.37 -33.43 16.43
CA LEU A 844 -17.39 -34.20 17.11
C LEU A 844 -17.34 -34.02 18.62
N ASP A 845 -16.14 -33.90 19.18
CA ASP A 845 -15.91 -33.74 20.61
C ASP A 845 -14.60 -32.99 20.86
N VAL A 846 -14.48 -32.37 22.02
CA VAL A 846 -13.25 -31.71 22.48
C VAL A 846 -12.93 -32.09 23.92
N GLY A 847 -11.65 -32.11 24.25
CA GLY A 847 -11.24 -32.30 25.62
C GLY A 847 -9.81 -31.84 25.87
N GLN A 848 -9.29 -32.22 27.02
CA GLN A 848 -7.94 -31.87 27.45
C GLN A 848 -7.36 -32.94 28.37
N ASP A 849 -6.08 -33.26 28.19
CA ASP A 849 -5.30 -34.18 29.02
C ASP A 849 -3.80 -33.81 28.91
N GLY A 850 -2.97 -34.24 29.87
CA GLY A 850 -1.51 -34.15 29.76
C GLY A 850 -0.90 -32.76 29.49
N GLY A 851 -1.63 -31.67 29.79
CA GLY A 851 -1.19 -30.29 29.50
C GLY A 851 -1.55 -29.77 28.10
N LYS A 852 -2.35 -30.50 27.32
CA LYS A 852 -2.82 -30.14 25.97
C LYS A 852 -4.35 -30.24 25.86
N ALA A 853 -4.89 -29.61 24.82
CA ALA A 853 -6.28 -29.74 24.37
C ALA A 853 -6.35 -30.49 23.04
N TRP A 854 -7.50 -31.09 22.74
CA TRP A 854 -7.68 -31.92 21.55
C TRP A 854 -9.09 -31.83 20.98
N CYS A 855 -9.21 -32.13 19.69
CA CYS A 855 -10.46 -32.27 18.95
C CYS A 855 -10.56 -33.69 18.35
N GLU A 856 -11.65 -34.41 18.63
CA GLU A 856 -12.06 -35.57 17.82
C GLU A 856 -12.76 -35.04 16.57
N VAL A 857 -12.24 -35.38 15.37
CA VAL A 857 -12.77 -34.92 14.10
C VAL A 857 -13.22 -36.09 13.23
N GLU A 858 -14.38 -35.93 12.61
CA GLU A 858 -14.87 -36.74 11.51
C GLU A 858 -14.32 -36.19 10.19
N THR A 859 -13.68 -37.07 9.42
CA THR A 859 -13.15 -36.77 8.08
C THR A 859 -13.65 -37.78 7.06
N PRO A 860 -13.50 -37.53 5.75
CA PRO A 860 -13.82 -38.51 4.71
C PRO A 860 -13.07 -39.85 4.85
N GLU A 861 -11.94 -39.87 5.55
CA GLU A 861 -11.09 -41.06 5.77
C GLU A 861 -11.41 -41.78 7.09
N GLY A 862 -12.31 -41.22 7.91
CA GLY A 862 -12.69 -41.74 9.21
C GLY A 862 -12.46 -40.73 10.34
N LYS A 863 -12.63 -41.21 11.58
CA LYS A 863 -12.41 -40.41 12.78
C LYS A 863 -10.93 -40.32 13.12
N LYS A 864 -10.45 -39.13 13.47
CA LYS A 864 -9.09 -38.90 13.98
C LYS A 864 -9.08 -37.87 15.10
N ARG A 865 -7.96 -37.78 15.81
CA ARG A 865 -7.74 -36.81 16.90
C ARG A 865 -6.66 -35.82 16.50
N VAL A 866 -6.88 -34.55 16.78
CA VAL A 866 -5.93 -33.44 16.54
C VAL A 866 -5.68 -32.74 17.87
N GLU A 867 -4.42 -32.45 18.21
CA GLU A 867 -4.02 -31.92 19.53
C GLU A 867 -3.24 -30.62 19.41
N ALA A 868 -3.40 -29.72 20.38
CA ALA A 868 -2.70 -28.43 20.48
C ALA A 868 -2.65 -27.94 21.93
N ASP A 869 -1.98 -26.83 22.21
CA ASP A 869 -1.94 -26.26 23.56
C ASP A 869 -3.27 -25.62 23.97
N TYR A 870 -4.01 -25.10 22.99
CA TYR A 870 -5.33 -24.53 23.17
C TYR A 870 -6.27 -24.87 22.00
N VAL A 871 -7.57 -24.97 22.28
CA VAL A 871 -8.64 -25.11 21.29
C VAL A 871 -9.60 -23.92 21.44
N VAL A 872 -9.97 -23.28 20.34
CA VAL A 872 -10.93 -22.19 20.32
C VAL A 872 -12.12 -22.56 19.43
N GLY A 873 -13.31 -22.61 20.02
CA GLY A 873 -14.58 -22.76 19.31
C GLY A 873 -15.02 -21.44 18.69
N CYS A 874 -15.01 -21.39 17.36
CA CYS A 874 -15.54 -20.33 16.50
C CYS A 874 -16.59 -20.88 15.52
N ASP A 875 -17.22 -22.00 15.87
CA ASP A 875 -18.10 -22.86 15.05
C ASP A 875 -19.58 -22.45 15.13
N GLY A 876 -19.84 -21.18 15.43
CA GLY A 876 -21.13 -20.53 15.26
C GLY A 876 -22.21 -20.89 16.29
N ALA A 877 -23.45 -20.49 15.99
CA ALA A 877 -24.60 -20.64 16.89
C ALA A 877 -24.84 -22.09 17.35
N ASN A 878 -24.54 -23.07 16.49
CA ASN A 878 -24.71 -24.50 16.75
C ASN A 878 -23.42 -25.19 17.23
N SER A 879 -22.46 -24.41 17.77
CA SER A 879 -21.14 -24.86 18.20
C SER A 879 -21.13 -26.24 18.86
N GLN A 880 -20.40 -27.17 18.26
CA GLN A 880 -20.13 -28.48 18.82
C GLN A 880 -19.12 -28.37 19.97
N VAL A 881 -18.18 -27.42 19.89
CA VAL A 881 -17.22 -27.15 20.99
C VAL A 881 -17.97 -26.77 22.25
N ARG A 882 -18.93 -25.82 22.18
CA ARG A 882 -19.76 -25.44 23.34
C ARG A 882 -20.54 -26.63 23.88
N LYS A 883 -21.15 -27.44 22.99
CA LYS A 883 -21.94 -28.61 23.40
C LYS A 883 -21.12 -29.68 24.10
N SER A 884 -19.88 -29.87 23.69
CA SER A 884 -18.96 -30.80 24.34
C SER A 884 -18.62 -30.35 25.77
N LEU A 885 -18.56 -29.03 26.00
CA LEU A 885 -18.27 -28.45 27.32
C LEU A 885 -19.48 -28.41 28.26
N PHE A 886 -20.68 -28.15 27.74
CA PHE A 886 -21.87 -27.82 28.56
C PHE A 886 -23.14 -28.62 28.21
N GLY A 887 -23.06 -29.58 27.28
CA GLY A 887 -24.22 -30.27 26.73
C GLY A 887 -25.09 -29.36 25.84
N ASP A 888 -26.36 -29.69 25.69
CA ASP A 888 -27.30 -28.87 24.91
C ASP A 888 -27.74 -27.58 25.62
N ASP A 889 -27.14 -27.26 26.78
CA ASP A 889 -27.42 -26.02 27.50
C ASP A 889 -26.82 -24.82 26.76
N TYR A 890 -27.70 -23.89 26.36
CA TYR A 890 -27.30 -22.58 25.85
C TYR A 890 -28.22 -21.52 26.46
N PRO A 891 -27.90 -21.04 27.67
CA PRO A 891 -28.79 -20.19 28.47
C PRO A 891 -29.25 -18.94 27.72
N GLY A 892 -30.52 -18.59 27.91
CA GLY A 892 -31.17 -17.45 27.27
C GLY A 892 -32.47 -17.84 26.57
N TRP A 893 -32.89 -17.02 25.62
CA TRP A 893 -34.23 -17.09 25.04
C TRP A 893 -34.22 -16.76 23.53
N THR A 894 -35.36 -17.02 22.89
CA THR A 894 -35.58 -16.80 21.46
C THR A 894 -36.77 -15.85 21.30
N TRP A 895 -36.65 -14.84 20.44
CA TRP A 895 -37.76 -13.93 20.15
C TRP A 895 -38.87 -14.66 19.40
N ASP A 896 -40.12 -14.32 19.70
CA ASP A 896 -41.30 -14.82 18.97
C ASP A 896 -41.52 -14.09 17.62
N HIS A 897 -40.42 -13.75 16.95
CA HIS A 897 -40.42 -13.04 15.67
C HIS A 897 -39.38 -13.66 14.76
N GLN A 898 -39.74 -13.75 13.48
CA GLN A 898 -38.85 -14.21 12.43
C GLN A 898 -38.46 -13.03 11.54
N ILE A 899 -37.23 -13.04 11.05
CA ILE A 899 -36.77 -12.03 10.08
C ILE A 899 -36.29 -12.71 8.81
N VAL A 900 -36.31 -11.96 7.71
CA VAL A 900 -35.75 -12.38 6.43
C VAL A 900 -34.75 -11.34 5.97
N ALA A 901 -33.52 -11.77 5.65
CA ALA A 901 -32.51 -10.91 5.04
C ALA A 901 -32.41 -11.20 3.54
N THR A 902 -32.38 -10.14 2.74
CA THR A 902 -32.29 -10.21 1.29
C THR A 902 -31.25 -9.24 0.76
N ASN A 903 -30.49 -9.67 -0.25
CA ASN A 903 -29.64 -8.77 -1.05
C ASN A 903 -30.40 -8.45 -2.34
N PHE A 904 -30.50 -7.18 -2.68
CA PHE A 904 -31.47 -6.65 -3.64
C PHE A 904 -30.78 -5.83 -4.74
N LEU A 905 -31.03 -6.17 -6.01
CA LEU A 905 -30.48 -5.57 -7.23
C LEU A 905 -31.65 -5.16 -8.15
N CYS A 906 -31.57 -4.09 -8.94
CA CYS A 906 -32.72 -3.62 -9.75
C CYS A 906 -32.72 -4.22 -11.18
N SER A 907 -33.88 -4.35 -11.83
CA SER A 907 -34.07 -4.75 -13.25
C SER A 907 -35.04 -3.76 -13.91
N ARG A 908 -34.98 -3.28 -15.17
CA ARG A 908 -33.97 -3.27 -16.24
C ARG A 908 -33.52 -1.80 -16.41
N GLN A 909 -32.21 -1.56 -16.27
CA GLN A 909 -31.42 -0.36 -16.66
C GLN A 909 -30.78 0.55 -15.60
N THR A 910 -31.14 0.55 -14.30
CA THR A 910 -30.28 1.10 -13.21
C THR A 910 -30.89 0.82 -11.83
N TYR A 911 -30.08 0.90 -10.76
CA TYR A 911 -30.36 0.64 -9.34
C TYR A 911 -31.71 1.19 -8.84
N TYR A 912 -32.34 0.53 -7.84
CA TYR A 912 -33.52 1.08 -7.19
C TYR A 912 -33.07 2.34 -6.43
N PRO A 913 -33.47 3.53 -6.87
CA PRO A 913 -32.78 4.76 -6.51
C PRO A 913 -33.22 5.25 -5.13
N PHE A 914 -32.95 4.48 -4.07
CA PHE A 914 -33.26 4.87 -2.69
C PHE A 914 -32.72 6.27 -2.38
N ALA A 915 -31.45 6.53 -2.74
CA ALA A 915 -30.86 7.85 -2.57
C ALA A 915 -31.38 8.86 -3.59
N GLU A 916 -31.37 8.54 -4.88
CA GLU A 916 -31.61 9.51 -5.95
C GLU A 916 -33.10 9.87 -6.12
N LYS A 917 -34.01 8.94 -5.87
CA LYS A 917 -35.48 9.13 -6.03
C LYS A 917 -36.18 9.42 -4.72
N PHE A 918 -35.70 8.88 -3.60
CA PHE A 918 -36.37 9.00 -2.30
C PHE A 918 -35.55 9.76 -1.25
N GLY A 919 -34.31 10.17 -1.54
CA GLY A 919 -33.47 10.90 -0.60
C GLY A 919 -33.07 10.08 0.62
N TRP A 920 -32.93 8.76 0.48
CA TRP A 920 -32.56 7.88 1.58
C TRP A 920 -31.05 7.87 1.85
N GLU A 921 -30.72 7.71 3.12
CA GLU A 921 -29.35 7.70 3.65
C GLU A 921 -28.70 6.32 3.48
N ASP A 922 -27.45 6.14 3.93
CA ASP A 922 -26.72 4.86 3.74
C ASP A 922 -27.43 3.69 4.44
N ALA A 923 -27.96 3.91 5.66
CA ALA A 923 -28.73 2.94 6.42
C ALA A 923 -30.04 3.54 6.95
N ASN A 924 -31.16 2.86 6.71
CA ASN A 924 -32.49 3.35 7.01
C ASN A 924 -33.26 2.29 7.81
N PHE A 925 -33.78 2.66 8.98
CA PHE A 925 -34.57 1.80 9.86
C PHE A 925 -36.02 2.29 9.89
N ILE A 926 -36.97 1.43 9.57
CA ILE A 926 -38.39 1.76 9.56
C ILE A 926 -39.03 1.15 10.79
N ILE A 927 -39.63 2.01 11.62
CA ILE A 927 -40.27 1.62 12.88
C ILE A 927 -41.72 1.24 12.60
N HIS A 928 -42.11 0.00 12.86
CA HIS A 928 -43.47 -0.47 12.66
C HIS A 928 -43.75 -1.72 13.53
N PRO A 929 -44.98 -1.96 14.01
CA PRO A 929 -45.31 -3.18 14.74
C PRO A 929 -45.00 -4.44 13.93
N GLU A 930 -45.60 -4.66 12.76
CA GLU A 930 -45.42 -5.93 12.02
C GLU A 930 -44.46 -5.85 10.83
N ASN A 931 -44.51 -4.76 10.07
CA ASN A 931 -43.74 -4.50 8.85
C ASN A 931 -42.45 -3.71 9.07
N PHE A 932 -41.79 -3.85 10.23
CA PHE A 932 -40.51 -3.20 10.46
C PHE A 932 -39.45 -3.75 9.51
N TYR A 933 -38.54 -2.88 9.07
CA TYR A 933 -37.41 -3.31 8.24
C TYR A 933 -36.22 -2.35 8.31
N MET A 934 -35.07 -2.86 7.87
CA MET A 934 -33.86 -2.11 7.59
C MET A 934 -33.59 -2.15 6.09
N ALA A 935 -33.25 -1.01 5.51
CA ALA A 935 -32.68 -0.89 4.16
C ALA A 935 -31.31 -0.22 4.25
N ALA A 936 -30.26 -1.00 4.03
CA ALA A 936 -28.88 -0.52 4.14
C ALA A 936 -28.08 -0.81 2.87
N ARG A 937 -27.37 0.19 2.37
CA ARG A 937 -26.46 0.05 1.23
C ARG A 937 -25.28 -0.84 1.62
N ILE A 938 -24.94 -1.80 0.77
CA ILE A 938 -23.84 -2.76 1.02
C ILE A 938 -22.72 -2.72 -0.03
N THR A 939 -22.95 -2.08 -1.18
CA THR A 939 -21.91 -1.84 -2.18
C THR A 939 -22.00 -0.42 -2.77
N LYS A 940 -20.91 0.05 -3.38
CA LYS A 940 -20.84 1.37 -4.05
C LYS A 940 -21.70 1.41 -5.32
N ASP A 941 -21.86 0.26 -5.96
CA ASP A 941 -22.65 0.03 -7.15
C ASP A 941 -24.08 -0.39 -6.79
N GLY A 942 -24.69 0.20 -5.75
CA GLY A 942 -26.14 0.18 -5.56
C GLY A 942 -26.79 -1.15 -5.13
N LEU A 943 -26.07 -2.10 -4.54
CA LEU A 943 -26.67 -3.26 -3.87
C LEU A 943 -27.14 -2.88 -2.46
N TYR A 944 -28.38 -3.25 -2.12
CA TYR A 944 -28.97 -3.02 -0.79
C TYR A 944 -29.26 -4.32 -0.05
N ARG A 945 -29.09 -4.29 1.28
CA ARG A 945 -29.59 -5.28 2.23
C ARG A 945 -30.95 -4.81 2.73
N ILE A 946 -31.99 -5.61 2.47
CA ILE A 946 -33.30 -5.45 3.09
C ILE A 946 -33.51 -6.56 4.10
N THR A 947 -33.65 -6.20 5.38
CA THR A 947 -33.97 -7.14 6.46
C THR A 947 -35.29 -6.74 7.09
N TYR A 948 -36.28 -7.61 7.04
CA TYR A 948 -37.65 -7.28 7.46
C TYR A 948 -38.26 -8.35 8.38
N GLY A 949 -39.24 -7.95 9.17
CA GLY A 949 -40.04 -8.83 10.03
C GLY A 949 -41.07 -9.64 9.26
N GLU A 950 -41.22 -10.92 9.62
CA GLU A 950 -42.15 -11.84 8.98
C GLU A 950 -42.82 -12.80 9.97
N THR A 951 -43.95 -13.38 9.57
CA THR A 951 -44.70 -14.33 10.41
C THR A 951 -43.84 -15.56 10.74
N PRO A 952 -43.71 -15.93 12.04
CA PRO A 952 -43.01 -17.13 12.45
C PRO A 952 -43.65 -18.42 11.90
N GLY A 953 -42.85 -19.48 11.75
CA GLY A 953 -43.33 -20.83 11.45
C GLY A 953 -43.58 -21.13 9.98
N LEU A 954 -43.36 -20.16 9.09
CA LEU A 954 -43.43 -20.35 7.63
C LEU A 954 -42.21 -21.09 7.09
N THR A 955 -42.41 -21.91 6.05
CA THR A 955 -41.32 -22.56 5.33
C THR A 955 -40.57 -21.57 4.44
N LYS A 956 -39.35 -21.93 4.01
CA LYS A 956 -38.52 -21.08 3.14
C LYS A 956 -39.23 -20.79 1.80
N GLU A 957 -40.00 -21.74 1.30
CA GLU A 957 -40.78 -21.64 0.07
C GLU A 957 -41.95 -20.67 0.23
N GLN A 958 -42.71 -20.78 1.32
CA GLN A 958 -43.81 -19.86 1.66
C GLN A 958 -43.30 -18.42 1.82
N LEU A 959 -42.15 -18.24 2.46
CA LEU A 959 -41.54 -16.91 2.62
C LEU A 959 -41.09 -16.32 1.28
N ARG A 960 -40.58 -17.14 0.35
CA ARG A 960 -40.24 -16.70 -1.01
C ARG A 960 -41.48 -16.30 -1.82
N GLU A 961 -42.57 -17.03 -1.67
CA GLU A 961 -43.83 -16.71 -2.35
C GLU A 961 -44.46 -15.39 -1.86
N ARG A 962 -44.32 -15.08 -0.56
CA ARG A 962 -44.83 -13.83 0.03
C ARG A 962 -43.96 -12.60 -0.24
N LEU A 963 -42.70 -12.80 -0.63
CA LEU A 963 -41.71 -11.73 -0.81
C LEU A 963 -42.18 -10.61 -1.76
N PRO A 964 -42.76 -10.87 -2.95
CA PRO A 964 -43.33 -9.85 -3.80
C PRO A 964 -44.35 -8.93 -3.13
N GLY A 965 -45.34 -9.52 -2.45
CA GLY A 965 -46.38 -8.76 -1.75
C GLY A 965 -45.78 -7.93 -0.63
N LYS A 966 -44.83 -8.50 0.11
CA LYS A 966 -44.12 -7.81 1.19
C LYS A 966 -43.35 -6.60 0.68
N PHE A 967 -42.59 -6.73 -0.40
CA PHE A 967 -41.84 -5.60 -0.97
C PHE A 967 -42.73 -4.51 -1.55
N ARG A 968 -43.83 -4.89 -2.21
CA ARG A 968 -44.84 -3.93 -2.67
C ARG A 968 -45.42 -3.14 -1.48
N GLU A 969 -45.65 -3.80 -0.35
CA GLU A 969 -46.21 -3.18 0.84
C GLU A 969 -45.22 -2.26 1.56
N ILE A 970 -44.00 -2.74 1.83
CA ILE A 970 -43.10 -2.06 2.77
C ILE A 970 -42.16 -1.05 2.11
N LEU A 971 -41.80 -1.23 0.83
CA LEU A 971 -40.79 -0.39 0.17
C LEU A 971 -41.43 0.86 -0.45
N PRO A 972 -40.75 2.02 -0.39
CA PRO A 972 -41.24 3.26 -0.99
C PRO A 972 -41.44 3.06 -2.48
N GLY A 973 -42.56 3.51 -3.05
CA GLY A 973 -42.83 3.38 -4.49
C GLY A 973 -43.39 2.03 -4.94
N HIS A 974 -43.65 1.10 -4.01
CA HIS A 974 -44.41 -0.13 -4.22
C HIS A 974 -43.92 -0.99 -5.42
N PRO A 975 -42.65 -1.43 -5.43
CA PRO A 975 -42.05 -2.09 -6.58
C PRO A 975 -42.66 -3.47 -6.86
N GLU A 976 -42.82 -3.80 -8.14
CA GLU A 976 -43.26 -5.09 -8.64
C GLU A 976 -42.07 -6.04 -8.88
N PRO A 977 -42.27 -7.38 -8.94
CA PRO A 977 -41.18 -8.33 -9.15
C PRO A 977 -40.29 -8.10 -10.39
N GLY A 978 -40.80 -7.41 -11.41
CA GLY A 978 -40.01 -7.04 -12.60
C GLY A 978 -39.01 -5.91 -12.36
N ASP A 979 -39.24 -5.11 -11.32
CA ASP A 979 -38.44 -3.93 -10.97
C ASP A 979 -37.16 -4.31 -10.21
N TYR A 980 -37.07 -5.55 -9.71
CA TYR A 980 -35.92 -5.99 -8.92
C TYR A 980 -35.52 -7.44 -9.15
N LYS A 981 -34.34 -7.77 -8.64
CA LYS A 981 -33.67 -9.06 -8.67
C LYS A 981 -33.12 -9.32 -7.27
N VAL A 982 -33.63 -10.37 -6.65
CA VAL A 982 -33.14 -10.86 -5.36
C VAL A 982 -31.90 -11.70 -5.61
N VAL A 983 -30.76 -11.29 -5.05
CA VAL A 983 -29.46 -11.97 -5.20
C VAL A 983 -29.31 -13.06 -4.15
N ASN A 984 -29.65 -12.74 -2.90
CA ASN A 984 -29.60 -13.69 -1.78
C ASN A 984 -30.86 -13.58 -0.94
N PHE A 985 -31.23 -14.67 -0.27
CA PHE A 985 -32.41 -14.79 0.56
C PHE A 985 -32.18 -15.79 1.69
N ALA A 986 -32.30 -15.34 2.94
CA ALA A 986 -32.15 -16.21 4.11
C ALA A 986 -33.09 -15.80 5.26
N PRO A 987 -33.91 -16.72 5.77
CA PRO A 987 -34.69 -16.50 7.00
C PRO A 987 -33.86 -16.81 8.25
N TYR A 988 -34.08 -16.05 9.32
CA TYR A 988 -33.40 -16.22 10.61
C TYR A 988 -34.35 -16.13 11.80
N LYS A 989 -34.04 -16.90 12.84
CA LYS A 989 -34.61 -16.73 14.17
C LYS A 989 -33.68 -15.83 14.99
N MET A 990 -34.27 -14.96 15.80
CA MET A 990 -33.49 -14.04 16.65
C MET A 990 -33.38 -14.60 18.06
N HIS A 991 -32.20 -14.51 18.64
CA HIS A 991 -31.89 -15.08 19.96
C HIS A 991 -31.23 -14.04 20.87
N GLN A 992 -31.34 -14.24 22.17
CA GLN A 992 -30.45 -13.65 23.17
C GLN A 992 -29.95 -14.80 24.04
N ARG A 993 -28.73 -15.26 23.77
CA ARG A 993 -28.13 -16.41 24.47
C ARG A 993 -26.66 -16.16 24.79
N CYS A 994 -26.19 -16.70 25.90
CA CYS A 994 -24.80 -16.58 26.30
C CYS A 994 -24.39 -17.81 27.10
N ALA A 995 -23.25 -18.40 26.76
CA ALA A 995 -22.68 -19.52 27.48
C ALA A 995 -22.32 -19.10 28.91
N SER A 996 -22.42 -20.03 29.85
CA SER A 996 -22.14 -19.78 31.27
C SER A 996 -20.67 -19.43 31.53
N LYS A 997 -19.76 -19.96 30.71
CA LYS A 997 -18.33 -19.65 30.67
C LYS A 997 -17.83 -19.66 29.24
N PHE A 998 -16.87 -18.80 28.91
CA PHE A 998 -16.18 -18.80 27.61
C PHE A 998 -14.85 -19.55 27.66
N ARG A 999 -14.50 -20.14 28.81
CA ARG A 999 -13.30 -20.96 29.00
C ARG A 999 -13.58 -22.15 29.91
N VAL A 1000 -13.05 -23.32 29.52
CA VAL A 1000 -12.90 -24.50 30.37
C VAL A 1000 -11.49 -25.05 30.19
N GLY A 1001 -10.59 -24.73 31.12
CA GLY A 1001 -9.18 -25.11 31.04
C GLY A 1001 -8.51 -24.53 29.78
N ARG A 1002 -8.13 -25.38 28.84
CA ARG A 1002 -7.46 -25.00 27.57
C ARG A 1002 -8.41 -24.86 26.37
N VAL A 1003 -9.71 -25.00 26.59
CA VAL A 1003 -10.74 -24.83 25.56
C VAL A 1003 -11.48 -23.51 25.78
N MET A 1004 -11.56 -22.67 24.74
CA MET A 1004 -12.23 -21.37 24.76
C MET A 1004 -13.37 -21.30 23.75
N LEU A 1005 -14.34 -20.42 23.98
CA LEU A 1005 -15.41 -20.06 23.05
C LEU A 1005 -15.30 -18.60 22.67
N CYS A 1006 -15.61 -18.27 21.42
CA CYS A 1006 -15.57 -16.90 20.92
C CYS A 1006 -16.74 -16.62 19.96
N ALA A 1007 -17.25 -15.37 19.95
CA ALA A 1007 -18.33 -14.91 19.07
C ALA A 1007 -19.60 -15.79 19.16
N ASP A 1008 -20.23 -16.16 18.04
CA ASP A 1008 -21.50 -16.91 17.98
C ASP A 1008 -21.48 -18.26 18.75
N ALA A 1009 -20.30 -18.86 18.91
CA ALA A 1009 -20.13 -20.06 19.72
C ALA A 1009 -20.32 -19.78 21.23
N ALA A 1010 -19.99 -18.56 21.66
CA ALA A 1010 -20.04 -18.08 23.03
C ALA A 1010 -21.35 -17.35 23.37
N HIS A 1011 -21.85 -16.48 22.48
CA HIS A 1011 -23.10 -15.74 22.67
C HIS A 1011 -23.80 -15.42 21.35
N LEU A 1012 -25.11 -15.20 21.41
CA LEU A 1012 -25.96 -14.79 20.30
C LEU A 1012 -26.76 -13.56 20.73
N CYS A 1013 -26.91 -12.64 19.78
CA CYS A 1013 -27.87 -11.55 19.91
C CYS A 1013 -28.68 -11.38 18.63
N ASN A 1014 -29.78 -10.64 18.72
CA ASN A 1014 -30.52 -10.28 17.52
C ASN A 1014 -29.69 -9.30 16.64
N PRO A 1015 -29.90 -9.27 15.32
CA PRO A 1015 -29.02 -8.53 14.42
C PRO A 1015 -29.29 -7.02 14.37
N TRP A 1016 -30.30 -6.50 15.09
CA TRP A 1016 -30.64 -5.08 15.06
C TRP A 1016 -29.57 -4.26 15.79
N GLY A 1017 -28.97 -3.32 15.05
CA GLY A 1017 -27.81 -2.55 15.49
C GLY A 1017 -26.45 -3.21 15.24
N GLY A 1018 -26.39 -4.39 14.61
CA GLY A 1018 -25.13 -4.99 14.14
C GLY A 1018 -24.17 -5.49 15.23
N MET A 1019 -24.67 -5.70 16.46
CA MET A 1019 -23.85 -6.04 17.62
C MET A 1019 -23.33 -7.48 17.62
N GLY A 1020 -23.93 -8.40 16.85
CA GLY A 1020 -23.49 -9.80 16.80
C GLY A 1020 -22.07 -9.93 16.27
N ILE A 1021 -21.84 -9.57 15.00
CA ILE A 1021 -20.51 -9.66 14.39
C ILE A 1021 -19.53 -8.66 14.99
N THR A 1022 -19.99 -7.44 15.33
CA THR A 1022 -19.13 -6.41 15.92
C THR A 1022 -18.65 -6.86 17.30
N GLY A 1023 -19.55 -7.38 18.13
CA GLY A 1023 -19.22 -7.99 19.42
C GLY A 1023 -18.31 -9.21 19.27
N GLY A 1024 -18.56 -10.06 18.27
CA GLY A 1024 -17.71 -11.21 17.95
C GLY A 1024 -16.28 -10.83 17.56
N PHE A 1025 -16.08 -9.78 16.77
CA PHE A 1025 -14.73 -9.28 16.45
C PHE A 1025 -14.04 -8.68 17.68
N VAL A 1026 -14.77 -8.03 18.57
CA VAL A 1026 -14.22 -7.56 19.84
C VAL A 1026 -13.85 -8.74 20.77
N ASP A 1027 -14.62 -9.83 20.78
CA ASP A 1027 -14.24 -11.06 21.48
C ASP A 1027 -12.93 -11.62 20.92
N VAL A 1028 -12.81 -11.70 19.59
CA VAL A 1028 -11.59 -12.16 18.91
C VAL A 1028 -10.40 -11.29 19.30
N GLY A 1029 -10.57 -9.96 19.27
CA GLY A 1029 -9.53 -9.02 19.65
C GLY A 1029 -9.06 -9.18 21.10
N GLY A 1030 -9.99 -9.44 22.03
CA GLY A 1030 -9.65 -9.67 23.44
C GLY A 1030 -9.03 -11.04 23.69
N LEU A 1031 -9.49 -12.09 23.01
CA LEU A 1031 -8.89 -13.43 23.10
C LEU A 1031 -7.48 -13.46 22.51
N TYR A 1032 -7.27 -12.74 21.39
CA TYR A 1032 -5.97 -12.51 20.80
C TYR A 1032 -5.00 -11.90 21.81
N ASP A 1033 -5.39 -10.82 22.52
CA ASP A 1033 -4.53 -10.20 23.54
C ASP A 1033 -4.15 -11.22 24.62
N CYS A 1034 -5.10 -12.03 25.09
CA CYS A 1034 -4.83 -13.04 26.10
C CYS A 1034 -3.82 -14.11 25.63
N LEU A 1035 -4.03 -14.66 24.42
CA LEU A 1035 -3.16 -15.70 23.86
C LEU A 1035 -1.78 -15.16 23.48
N ALA A 1036 -1.71 -13.95 22.92
CA ALA A 1036 -0.46 -13.27 22.61
C ALA A 1036 0.33 -12.95 23.88
N GLY A 1037 -0.32 -12.43 24.93
CA GLY A 1037 0.32 -12.19 26.23
C GLY A 1037 0.89 -13.47 26.87
N ILE A 1038 0.17 -14.59 26.75
CA ILE A 1038 0.62 -15.91 27.20
C ILE A 1038 1.79 -16.45 26.38
N TYR A 1039 1.79 -16.20 25.06
CA TYR A 1039 2.86 -16.59 24.15
C TYR A 1039 4.13 -15.77 24.41
N ASP A 1040 3.99 -14.46 24.60
CA ASP A 1040 5.09 -13.52 24.88
C ASP A 1040 5.62 -13.64 26.32
N GLY A 1041 5.01 -14.49 27.17
CA GLY A 1041 5.37 -14.66 28.57
C GLY A 1041 5.08 -13.43 29.46
N ARG A 1042 4.18 -12.55 29.00
CA ARG A 1042 3.72 -11.34 29.70
C ARG A 1042 2.47 -11.58 30.55
N ALA A 1043 1.75 -12.67 30.30
CA ALA A 1043 0.60 -13.10 31.09
C ALA A 1043 0.69 -14.61 31.38
N ASP A 1044 0.12 -15.02 32.50
CA ASP A 1044 -0.15 -16.43 32.79
C ASP A 1044 -1.58 -16.81 32.38
N GLU A 1045 -1.91 -18.08 32.50
CA GLU A 1045 -3.22 -18.60 32.06
C GLU A 1045 -4.42 -17.95 32.78
N SER A 1046 -4.25 -17.26 33.92
CA SER A 1046 -5.37 -16.58 34.59
C SER A 1046 -6.00 -15.47 33.74
N ILE A 1047 -5.27 -14.91 32.77
CA ILE A 1047 -5.82 -13.89 31.86
C ILE A 1047 -6.94 -14.44 30.97
N LEU A 1048 -6.96 -15.75 30.69
CA LEU A 1048 -8.03 -16.40 29.95
C LEU A 1048 -9.31 -16.57 30.79
N ASP A 1049 -9.20 -16.66 32.12
CA ASP A 1049 -10.38 -16.59 33.01
C ASP A 1049 -10.96 -15.19 33.01
N LEU A 1050 -10.09 -14.18 33.03
CA LEU A 1050 -10.48 -12.79 32.92
C LEU A 1050 -11.15 -12.49 31.57
N TYR A 1051 -10.67 -13.08 30.48
CA TYR A 1051 -11.35 -13.05 29.19
C TYR A 1051 -12.79 -13.53 29.30
N SER A 1052 -12.99 -14.71 29.90
CA SER A 1052 -14.33 -15.25 30.10
C SER A 1052 -15.21 -14.32 30.94
N GLU A 1053 -14.70 -13.80 32.05
CA GLU A 1053 -15.44 -12.90 32.93
C GLU A 1053 -15.85 -11.61 32.19
N LYS A 1054 -14.87 -10.91 31.59
CA LYS A 1054 -15.11 -9.59 31.00
C LYS A 1054 -15.94 -9.67 29.74
N ARG A 1055 -15.80 -10.70 28.91
CA ARG A 1055 -16.64 -10.82 27.71
C ARG A 1055 -18.09 -11.18 28.03
N ILE A 1056 -18.32 -12.02 29.05
CA ILE A 1056 -19.68 -12.28 29.56
C ILE A 1056 -20.28 -11.01 30.18
N ASP A 1057 -19.50 -10.25 30.94
CA ASP A 1057 -19.92 -8.96 31.50
C ASP A 1057 -20.31 -7.97 30.38
N LYS A 1058 -19.47 -7.80 29.35
CA LYS A 1058 -19.78 -6.94 28.20
C LYS A 1058 -20.98 -7.42 27.39
N TYR A 1059 -21.21 -8.73 27.32
CA TYR A 1059 -22.44 -9.26 26.74
C TYR A 1059 -23.66 -8.79 27.53
N LYS A 1060 -23.67 -9.00 28.85
CA LYS A 1060 -24.80 -8.70 29.75
C LYS A 1060 -25.06 -7.21 29.92
N THR A 1061 -24.02 -6.39 29.90
CA THR A 1061 -24.10 -4.95 30.18
C THR A 1061 -24.21 -4.09 28.92
N VAL A 1062 -23.78 -4.61 27.76
CA VAL A 1062 -23.77 -3.84 26.50
C VAL A 1062 -24.48 -4.59 25.37
N ILE A 1063 -24.01 -5.77 24.95
CA ILE A 1063 -24.49 -6.42 23.72
C ILE A 1063 -25.98 -6.78 23.82
N ASP A 1064 -26.39 -7.49 24.86
CA ASP A 1064 -27.78 -7.90 25.05
C ASP A 1064 -28.72 -6.70 25.27
N PRO A 1065 -28.45 -5.76 26.20
CA PRO A 1065 -29.31 -4.59 26.39
C PRO A 1065 -29.45 -3.73 25.12
N VAL A 1066 -28.35 -3.41 24.45
CA VAL A 1066 -28.36 -2.55 23.25
C VAL A 1066 -29.10 -3.24 22.10
N SER A 1067 -28.79 -4.51 21.81
CA SER A 1067 -29.47 -5.23 20.73
C SER A 1067 -30.95 -5.44 21.05
N THR A 1068 -31.31 -5.76 22.29
CA THR A 1068 -32.70 -5.92 22.73
C THR A 1068 -33.48 -4.63 22.56
N GLU A 1069 -32.92 -3.49 22.96
CA GLU A 1069 -33.61 -2.20 22.82
C GLU A 1069 -33.67 -1.74 21.37
N ASN A 1070 -32.66 -2.03 20.55
CA ASN A 1070 -32.72 -1.76 19.10
C ASN A 1070 -33.86 -2.50 18.42
N PHE A 1071 -34.10 -3.77 18.79
CA PHE A 1071 -35.24 -4.50 18.25
C PHE A 1071 -36.57 -3.94 18.76
N ARG A 1072 -36.70 -3.65 20.06
CA ARG A 1072 -37.91 -2.99 20.60
C ARG A 1072 -38.20 -1.64 19.96
N ARG A 1073 -37.15 -0.90 19.59
CA ARG A 1073 -37.28 0.39 18.91
C ARG A 1073 -37.78 0.24 17.48
N VAL A 1074 -37.32 -0.76 16.73
CA VAL A 1074 -37.77 -0.97 15.34
C VAL A 1074 -39.15 -1.63 15.30
N HIS A 1075 -39.47 -2.45 16.29
CA HIS A 1075 -40.75 -3.14 16.49
C HIS A 1075 -41.57 -2.44 17.60
N ASP A 1076 -41.91 -1.16 17.41
CA ASP A 1076 -42.77 -0.44 18.36
C ASP A 1076 -44.22 -0.38 17.83
N SER A 1077 -45.20 -0.59 18.73
CA SER A 1077 -46.63 -0.58 18.39
C SER A 1077 -47.20 0.82 18.14
N ASP A 1078 -46.52 1.87 18.61
CA ASP A 1078 -46.84 3.27 18.38
C ASP A 1078 -45.61 4.04 17.86
N PRO A 1079 -45.27 3.87 16.56
CA PRO A 1079 -44.12 4.52 15.93
C PRO A 1079 -44.20 6.06 15.98
N ALA A 1080 -45.41 6.63 15.92
CA ALA A 1080 -45.62 8.07 15.83
C ALA A 1080 -45.16 8.81 17.09
N THR A 1081 -45.28 8.19 18.26
CA THR A 1081 -44.84 8.77 19.54
C THR A 1081 -43.44 8.34 19.97
N ARG A 1082 -42.79 7.42 19.23
CA ARG A 1082 -41.54 6.78 19.67
C ARG A 1082 -40.42 7.78 19.96
N LEU A 1083 -40.26 8.83 19.16
CA LEU A 1083 -39.25 9.88 19.38
C LEU A 1083 -39.41 10.56 20.77
N GLY A 1084 -40.63 10.74 21.26
CA GLY A 1084 -40.88 11.33 22.57
C GLY A 1084 -40.64 10.39 23.76
N ARG A 1085 -40.58 9.07 23.52
CA ARG A 1085 -40.48 8.03 24.56
C ARG A 1085 -39.11 7.35 24.63
N ASP A 1086 -38.31 7.45 23.56
CA ASP A 1086 -37.04 6.75 23.42
C ASP A 1086 -35.86 7.71 23.55
N GLU A 1087 -35.10 7.57 24.65
CA GLU A 1087 -33.95 8.43 24.95
C GLU A 1087 -32.90 8.39 23.82
N TRP A 1088 -32.66 7.23 23.21
CA TRP A 1088 -31.69 7.10 22.13
C TRP A 1088 -32.09 7.89 20.88
N LEU A 1089 -33.37 7.84 20.46
CA LEU A 1089 -33.86 8.67 19.35
C LEU A 1089 -33.80 10.16 19.69
N GLN A 1090 -34.02 10.55 20.95
CA GLN A 1090 -33.84 11.94 21.40
C GLN A 1090 -32.37 12.36 21.33
N MET A 1091 -31.45 11.47 21.70
CA MET A 1091 -30.01 11.69 21.54
C MET A 1091 -29.63 11.83 20.07
N CYS A 1092 -30.10 10.95 19.18
CA CYS A 1092 -29.93 11.09 17.74
C CYS A 1092 -30.50 12.44 17.24
N LYS A 1093 -31.66 12.86 17.75
CA LYS A 1093 -32.27 14.13 17.36
C LYS A 1093 -31.44 15.33 17.79
N ARG A 1094 -30.82 15.27 18.97
CA ARG A 1094 -29.87 16.27 19.44
C ARG A 1094 -28.59 16.28 18.59
N ALA A 1095 -28.04 15.11 18.28
CA ALA A 1095 -26.82 14.93 17.50
C ALA A 1095 -26.88 15.60 16.12
N GLU A 1096 -28.07 15.69 15.51
CA GLU A 1096 -28.30 16.44 14.25
C GLU A 1096 -27.88 17.91 14.29
N THR A 1097 -27.74 18.49 15.49
CA THR A 1097 -27.41 19.91 15.69
C THR A 1097 -26.16 20.13 16.56
N ASP A 1098 -25.54 19.07 17.06
CA ASP A 1098 -24.45 19.09 18.05
C ASP A 1098 -23.42 18.02 17.68
N GLU A 1099 -22.45 18.38 16.82
CA GLU A 1099 -21.44 17.46 16.28
C GLU A 1099 -20.51 16.90 17.37
N ASP A 1100 -20.24 17.66 18.43
CA ASP A 1100 -19.40 17.20 19.54
C ASP A 1100 -20.13 16.14 20.37
N PHE A 1101 -21.42 16.37 20.67
CA PHE A 1101 -22.26 15.35 21.29
C PHE A 1101 -22.46 14.13 20.38
N GLU A 1102 -22.61 14.33 19.07
CA GLU A 1102 -22.69 13.24 18.10
C GLU A 1102 -21.42 12.36 18.16
N ARG A 1103 -20.24 12.98 18.21
CA ARG A 1103 -18.97 12.27 18.34
C ARG A 1103 -18.92 11.47 19.64
N GLU A 1104 -19.27 12.08 20.77
CA GLU A 1104 -19.29 11.41 22.09
C GLU A 1104 -20.26 10.23 22.10
N MET A 1105 -21.49 10.44 21.62
CA MET A 1105 -22.55 9.44 21.51
C MET A 1105 -22.07 8.22 20.72
N LEU A 1106 -21.47 8.44 19.54
CA LEU A 1106 -21.02 7.35 18.68
C LEU A 1106 -19.78 6.63 19.23
N LEU A 1107 -18.88 7.35 19.91
CA LEU A 1107 -17.74 6.75 20.62
C LEU A 1107 -18.19 5.92 21.83
N GLY A 1108 -19.39 6.16 22.37
CA GLY A 1108 -19.99 5.33 23.42
C GLY A 1108 -20.08 3.84 23.05
N ALA A 1109 -20.18 3.50 21.75
CA ALA A 1109 -20.15 2.11 21.28
C ALA A 1109 -18.83 1.38 21.65
N MET A 1110 -17.72 2.11 21.85
CA MET A 1110 -16.43 1.55 22.25
C MET A 1110 -16.47 0.93 23.65
N ALA A 1111 -17.49 1.21 24.46
CA ALA A 1111 -17.69 0.62 25.78
C ALA A 1111 -17.81 -0.92 25.76
N VAL A 1112 -18.12 -1.52 24.60
CA VAL A 1112 -18.11 -2.98 24.43
C VAL A 1112 -16.70 -3.57 24.51
N ARG A 1113 -15.65 -2.78 24.27
CA ARG A 1113 -14.25 -3.22 24.35
C ARG A 1113 -13.76 -3.29 25.80
N TYR A 1114 -12.75 -4.11 26.02
CA TYR A 1114 -11.99 -4.17 27.27
C TYR A 1114 -10.52 -4.35 26.90
N ASP A 1115 -9.62 -3.58 27.50
CA ASP A 1115 -8.19 -3.70 27.26
C ASP A 1115 -7.62 -4.81 28.16
N PHE A 1116 -7.27 -5.96 27.59
CA PHE A 1116 -6.65 -7.05 28.36
C PHE A 1116 -5.15 -6.82 28.59
N THR A 1117 -4.50 -5.96 27.79
CA THR A 1117 -3.06 -5.71 27.87
C THR A 1117 -2.67 -4.96 29.14
N GLN A 1118 -3.61 -4.27 29.78
CA GLN A 1118 -3.43 -3.65 31.10
C GLN A 1118 -3.10 -4.68 32.22
N HIS A 1119 -3.34 -5.97 31.98
CA HIS A 1119 -3.04 -7.06 32.94
C HIS A 1119 -1.73 -7.77 32.65
N TYR A 1120 -0.95 -7.28 31.68
CA TYR A 1120 0.39 -7.80 31.42
C TYR A 1120 1.33 -7.44 32.57
N LYS A 1121 2.16 -8.40 32.97
CA LYS A 1121 3.21 -8.17 33.97
C LYS A 1121 4.38 -7.45 33.29
N ASP A 1122 4.85 -6.37 33.90
CA ASP A 1122 6.06 -5.68 33.46
C ASP A 1122 7.28 -6.60 33.64
N ALA A 1123 8.28 -6.45 32.77
CA ALA A 1123 9.45 -7.32 32.72
C ALA A 1123 10.33 -7.28 33.99
N GLY A 1124 10.00 -6.44 34.99
CA GLY A 1124 10.73 -6.28 36.26
C GLY A 1124 10.24 -7.14 37.43
N ASP A 1125 9.05 -7.74 37.36
CA ASP A 1125 8.42 -8.45 38.50
C ASP A 1125 8.47 -9.99 38.37
N LYS A 1126 9.65 -10.53 38.07
CA LYS A 1126 9.92 -11.97 38.24
C LYS A 1126 10.76 -12.19 39.50
N LYS A 1127 10.08 -12.56 40.59
CA LYS A 1127 10.67 -13.31 41.71
C LYS A 1127 10.75 -14.79 41.39
#